data_AF-A0A7C4IJI0-F1
#
_entry.id   AF-A0A7C4IJI0-F1
#
_cell.length_a   1.000
_cell.length_b   1.000
_cell.length_c   1.000
_cell.angle_alpha   90.00
_cell.angle_beta   90.00
_cell.angle_gamma   90.00
#
_symmetry.space_group_name_H-M   'P 1'
#
loop_
_entity.id
_entity.type
_entity.pdbx_description
1 polymer ?
#
loop_
_entity_poly.entity_id
_entity_poly.type
_entity_poly.pdbx_seq_one_letter_code
_entity_poly.pdbx_strand_id
1 'polypeptide(L)'
;MRAKTQKRLALAAWAALGFSTAAFGQISLTTGPYTQNFDSILVTVPADNTTQSSPPLPTGWVFSESGSNANTSYRVHNGGSSAGDTYLFGATGSAERALGGIASGSLLPTWGAQFVNGNGALAITSFSLAYTGEQWRDGGATAPAAQTTFFEYSLDATTITGGTWTSVTALNFTSPTFANTGGGVALNGNDPANQVVFAETLVASGLSIAPGQTFWIRWRDINDSGNDHGLAIDNVTLTFTTGPWVPPTYLTWDADTGAAGVQNGAGTWSASGNNWWNGTANVAWSGVDAVFGVAGSGTHTVTIGTGGVTAGNVKFTAGSPTYTLAGGDTLTINGGITADNSATISAPVNVGADQQWNVAASQTLTVSGAVSGGKIIKGGSGTLILSNTGNSHNGVQLDAGILELAADGNLGAAAAEFVSSGGTIKFTAPATFPGPGGGAGGRTFRLNAGTTVFDTNGNDITIAGDLVGGGNLVKTGAGVLTLASPSEPSPLNFSGGTIINGGTVRVNAEANNFCATGSGAVTINNGGAFHIDDIQVGVPWGSVSSRIFLNHGGTLLGTGPGANYSRGGDALTVQNGTVDSEVVVDIKTLNATDVFTFGNTVRTGTAPTGLDSSYNKIRVSGPGRVVLSSGGTTSTVAFRGSWEINGGILQVGPLLGSSLGEPLNALGFRTDGTNFVFTPATVNAGAMLAIGVDETNPNVGPPTNGLPPYIRNPITLNGGKIASTAFDVDQYGDPNVASPVHGALGGALTVQGGSILVYNPINSTLTGWDYQGPRNVNLVSDGDTSWSGNLTVDPGPLGVGGAFKINRTGGTVSVTAGASITVLAGASLQLDGTGVLSDGTNHVNIVNNSVSSLNVVTGNHAVGDVTGVGNTTVENTASLTANRIVQNALTLNGGNVNIRVNGGPSGVSAVNSLNIVGSGTLDLADNDITIDYSGPSPISSVVGWITSGYNGGAWTGTGIKSSQAASAGNTALGYGDDGNIITVKYTWYGDATLDGTVNFNDLLKLSQNYNGTGKDWSLGDFTYDGNVNFNDLLKLSQNYNKTGLSPAAGGDAAVPEPATVSLLVLASAGLLARRRRS
;
A
#
# COMPACT_ATOMS: atom_id res chain seq x y z
N MET A 1 -21.57 -41.17 -0.09
CA MET A 1 -20.21 -41.71 0.16
C MET A 1 -19.14 -40.61 0.15
N ARG A 2 -19.32 -39.52 0.91
CA ARG A 2 -18.36 -38.39 0.98
C ARG A 2 -18.30 -37.74 2.38
N ALA A 3 -18.36 -38.55 3.44
CA ALA A 3 -18.38 -38.02 4.83
C ALA A 3 -17.48 -38.77 5.82
N LYS A 4 -16.60 -39.69 5.38
CA LYS A 4 -15.74 -40.49 6.28
C LYS A 4 -14.23 -40.21 6.16
N THR A 5 -13.80 -39.28 5.31
CA THR A 5 -12.36 -39.02 5.08
C THR A 5 -11.82 -37.77 5.82
N GLN A 6 -12.70 -36.93 6.40
CA GLN A 6 -12.29 -35.66 7.04
C GLN A 6 -12.04 -35.73 8.56
N LYS A 7 -12.21 -36.87 9.23
CA LYS A 7 -11.84 -37.03 10.66
C LYS A 7 -10.42 -37.56 10.90
N ARG A 8 -9.64 -37.84 9.84
CA ARG A 8 -8.23 -38.31 9.96
C ARG A 8 -7.17 -37.24 9.67
N LEU A 9 -7.55 -36.06 9.18
CA LEU A 9 -6.61 -34.97 8.86
C LEU A 9 -6.49 -33.87 9.94
N ALA A 10 -7.35 -33.87 10.96
CA ALA A 10 -7.30 -32.86 12.03
C ALA A 10 -6.44 -33.27 13.24
N LEU A 11 -5.92 -34.51 13.28
CA LEU A 11 -5.06 -34.99 14.38
C LEU A 11 -3.56 -34.97 14.04
N ALA A 12 -3.19 -34.60 12.81
CA ALA A 12 -1.80 -34.52 12.36
C ALA A 12 -1.18 -33.11 12.49
N ALA A 13 -1.96 -32.09 12.86
CA ALA A 13 -1.54 -30.69 12.84
C ALA A 13 -1.15 -30.11 14.23
N TRP A 14 -1.02 -30.95 15.27
CA TRP A 14 -0.59 -30.54 16.62
C TRP A 14 0.74 -31.19 17.06
N ALA A 15 1.59 -31.58 16.10
CA ALA A 15 2.88 -32.23 16.38
C ALA A 15 4.10 -31.49 15.78
N ALA A 16 3.98 -30.21 15.44
CA ALA A 16 5.08 -29.40 14.87
C ALA A 16 5.44 -28.18 15.75
N LEU A 17 5.51 -28.39 17.07
CA LEU A 17 6.31 -27.54 17.94
C LEU A 17 7.62 -28.29 18.20
N GLY A 18 8.69 -27.83 17.56
CA GLY A 18 10.03 -28.36 17.71
C GLY A 18 10.52 -28.18 19.15
N PHE A 19 10.35 -29.21 19.96
CA PHE A 19 11.26 -29.48 21.07
C PHE A 19 12.43 -30.27 20.48
N SER A 20 13.65 -29.74 20.59
CA SER A 20 14.86 -30.53 20.41
C SER A 20 14.85 -31.60 21.50
N THR A 21 14.35 -32.80 21.19
CA THR A 21 14.61 -33.97 22.01
C THR A 21 16.08 -34.32 21.81
N ALA A 22 16.87 -34.27 22.88
CA ALA A 22 18.20 -34.87 22.87
C ALA A 22 18.05 -36.31 22.36
N ALA A 23 18.80 -36.67 21.32
CA ALA A 23 18.79 -38.03 20.80
C ALA A 23 19.12 -39.00 21.94
N PHE A 24 18.24 -39.96 22.16
CA PHE A 24 18.45 -41.02 23.14
C PHE A 24 19.73 -41.80 22.77
N GLY A 25 20.63 -42.04 23.72
CA GLY A 25 21.86 -42.79 23.46
C GLY A 25 21.56 -44.28 23.30
N GLN A 26 21.81 -44.86 22.13
CA GLN A 26 21.59 -46.28 21.81
C GLN A 26 22.84 -47.14 22.03
N ILE A 27 22.69 -48.42 22.40
CA ILE A 27 23.83 -49.37 22.50
C ILE A 27 24.15 -49.92 21.11
N SER A 28 25.36 -49.64 20.61
CA SER A 28 25.80 -50.12 19.31
C SER A 28 26.44 -51.52 19.40
N LEU A 29 25.82 -52.50 18.75
CA LEU A 29 26.35 -53.86 18.63
C LEU A 29 27.29 -53.95 17.43
N THR A 30 28.61 -53.97 17.67
CA THR A 30 29.65 -53.88 16.63
C THR A 30 30.52 -55.14 16.52
N THR A 31 30.99 -55.70 17.63
CA THR A 31 31.67 -57.01 17.74
C THR A 31 31.65 -57.50 19.19
N GLY A 32 31.35 -58.79 19.42
CA GLY A 32 31.39 -59.41 20.76
C GLY A 32 30.10 -59.21 21.58
N PRO A 33 30.00 -59.87 22.75
CA PRO A 33 28.85 -59.70 23.65
C PRO A 33 28.79 -58.29 24.23
N TYR A 34 27.58 -57.75 24.38
CA TYR A 34 27.33 -56.59 25.24
C TYR A 34 27.14 -57.07 26.68
N THR A 35 27.80 -56.43 27.64
CA THR A 35 27.68 -56.75 29.07
C THR A 35 27.28 -55.53 29.89
N GLN A 36 26.36 -55.68 30.84
CA GLN A 36 26.01 -54.68 31.84
C GLN A 36 25.74 -55.33 33.20
N ASN A 37 26.51 -54.91 34.21
CA ASN A 37 26.42 -55.39 35.59
C ASN A 37 25.92 -54.33 36.58
N PHE A 38 25.37 -53.21 36.09
CA PHE A 38 24.94 -52.01 36.82
C PHE A 38 25.83 -51.45 37.96
N ASP A 39 27.02 -52.00 38.16
CA ASP A 39 27.97 -51.60 39.19
C ASP A 39 28.53 -50.21 38.91
N SER A 40 28.76 -49.46 39.99
CA SER A 40 29.45 -48.16 39.94
C SER A 40 28.78 -47.11 39.02
N ILE A 41 27.49 -47.26 38.67
CA ILE A 41 26.70 -46.25 37.95
C ILE A 41 26.73 -44.91 38.71
N LEU A 42 26.72 -44.98 40.04
CA LEU A 42 26.76 -43.82 40.91
C LEU A 42 28.19 -43.59 41.39
N VAL A 43 28.81 -42.50 40.91
CA VAL A 43 30.18 -42.08 41.26
C VAL A 43 30.36 -41.90 42.79
N THR A 44 29.29 -41.55 43.49
CA THR A 44 29.23 -41.56 44.95
C THR A 44 27.96 -42.28 45.37
N VAL A 45 28.09 -43.32 46.19
CA VAL A 45 26.97 -44.13 46.67
C VAL A 45 26.13 -43.29 47.65
N PRO A 46 24.86 -42.96 47.32
CA PRO A 46 23.99 -42.20 48.20
C PRO A 46 23.56 -43.02 49.43
N ALA A 47 22.98 -42.35 50.42
CA ALA A 47 22.34 -43.03 51.54
C ALA A 47 21.18 -43.93 51.04
N ASP A 48 20.84 -44.95 51.83
CA ASP A 48 19.72 -45.84 51.53
C ASP A 48 18.39 -45.06 51.40
N ASN A 49 17.52 -45.51 50.51
CA ASN A 49 16.23 -44.87 50.16
C ASN A 49 16.35 -43.42 49.61
N THR A 50 17.44 -43.11 48.91
CA THR A 50 17.61 -41.79 48.28
C THR A 50 17.07 -41.77 46.85
N THR A 51 16.16 -40.84 46.56
CA THR A 51 15.65 -40.55 45.21
C THR A 51 16.72 -39.94 44.32
N GLN A 52 16.80 -40.42 43.09
CA GLN A 52 17.74 -40.00 42.07
C GLN A 52 16.98 -39.33 40.92
N SER A 53 16.86 -38.00 40.96
CA SER A 53 16.03 -37.21 40.04
C SER A 53 16.71 -36.80 38.72
N SER A 54 17.97 -37.16 38.50
CA SER A 54 18.72 -36.81 37.28
C SER A 54 19.97 -37.65 36.89
N PRO A 55 20.35 -38.78 37.54
CA PRO A 55 21.54 -39.53 37.09
C PRO A 55 21.27 -40.43 35.89
N PRO A 56 22.24 -40.54 34.95
CA PRO A 56 22.09 -41.42 33.80
C PRO A 56 22.10 -42.88 34.26
N LEU A 57 21.13 -43.68 33.80
CA LEU A 57 21.38 -45.10 33.60
C LEU A 57 22.48 -45.27 32.54
N PRO A 58 23.15 -46.42 32.47
CA PRO A 58 24.14 -46.68 31.42
C PRO A 58 23.56 -46.38 30.03
N THR A 59 24.40 -45.92 29.11
CA THR A 59 23.96 -45.58 27.75
C THR A 59 23.10 -46.69 27.16
N GLY A 60 21.92 -46.34 26.64
CA GLY A 60 20.93 -47.26 26.07
C GLY A 60 19.94 -47.86 27.06
N TRP A 61 20.17 -47.78 28.37
CA TRP A 61 19.22 -48.23 29.38
C TRP A 61 18.24 -47.14 29.80
N VAL A 62 16.98 -47.53 29.96
CA VAL A 62 15.90 -46.68 30.47
C VAL A 62 14.96 -47.46 31.36
N PHE A 63 14.18 -46.71 32.12
CA PHE A 63 13.00 -47.20 32.79
C PHE A 63 11.81 -46.31 32.46
N SER A 64 10.62 -46.84 32.71
CA SER A 64 9.35 -46.14 32.68
C SER A 64 8.49 -46.68 33.79
N GLU A 65 7.79 -45.79 34.46
CA GLU A 65 6.79 -46.13 35.46
C GLU A 65 5.42 -45.78 34.92
N SER A 66 4.42 -46.56 35.30
CA SER A 66 3.02 -46.27 34.96
C SER A 66 2.13 -46.42 36.19
N GLY A 67 1.03 -45.67 36.27
CA GLY A 67 0.20 -45.59 37.47
C GLY A 67 0.18 -44.18 38.08
N SER A 68 -0.59 -43.99 39.16
CA SER A 68 -0.79 -42.66 39.77
C SER A 68 0.44 -42.09 40.46
N ASN A 69 1.41 -42.92 40.82
CA ASN A 69 2.65 -42.51 41.48
C ASN A 69 3.86 -42.52 40.52
N ALA A 70 3.65 -42.79 39.23
CA ALA A 70 4.71 -42.83 38.23
C ALA A 70 5.49 -41.52 38.21
N ASN A 71 6.82 -41.63 38.20
CA ASN A 71 7.71 -40.49 38.17
C ASN A 71 8.85 -40.73 37.15
N THR A 72 9.87 -39.86 37.16
CA THR A 72 11.01 -39.92 36.22
C THR A 72 12.35 -40.14 36.94
N SER A 73 12.28 -40.55 38.20
CA SER A 73 13.40 -40.85 39.08
C SER A 73 13.39 -42.33 39.46
N TYR A 74 14.55 -42.86 39.86
CA TYR A 74 14.63 -44.15 40.53
C TYR A 74 15.18 -43.94 41.95
N ARG A 75 15.17 -44.98 42.79
CA ARG A 75 15.73 -44.92 44.14
C ARG A 75 16.88 -45.91 44.34
N VAL A 76 17.86 -45.52 45.16
CA VAL A 76 18.85 -46.47 45.68
C VAL A 76 18.27 -47.13 46.93
N HIS A 77 18.19 -48.46 46.99
CA HIS A 77 17.60 -49.13 48.15
C HIS A 77 18.19 -50.53 48.40
N ASN A 78 18.28 -50.94 49.66
CA ASN A 78 18.64 -52.30 50.09
C ASN A 78 17.48 -53.32 50.17
N GLY A 79 16.29 -53.02 49.61
CA GLY A 79 15.10 -53.89 49.73
C GLY A 79 14.18 -53.70 50.94
N GLY A 80 14.51 -52.81 51.88
CA GLY A 80 13.67 -52.50 53.04
C GLY A 80 12.33 -51.79 52.75
N SER A 81 12.19 -51.09 51.62
CA SER A 81 10.98 -50.35 51.25
C SER A 81 9.85 -51.27 50.78
N SER A 82 8.60 -50.90 51.08
CA SER A 82 7.40 -51.50 50.50
C SER A 82 6.72 -50.60 49.45
N ALA A 83 7.32 -49.45 49.13
CA ALA A 83 6.76 -48.50 48.17
C ALA A 83 7.06 -48.98 46.75
N GLY A 84 6.05 -48.94 45.88
CA GLY A 84 6.27 -49.15 44.46
C GLY A 84 7.14 -48.03 43.89
N ASP A 85 8.20 -48.39 43.18
CA ASP A 85 9.15 -47.49 42.50
C ASP A 85 10.09 -48.36 41.63
N THR A 86 10.88 -47.70 40.78
CA THR A 86 12.05 -48.29 40.13
C THR A 86 13.27 -48.13 41.04
N TYR A 87 14.06 -49.18 41.20
CA TYR A 87 15.15 -49.22 42.15
C TYR A 87 16.47 -49.64 41.49
N LEU A 88 17.56 -48.98 41.90
CA LEU A 88 18.90 -49.57 41.90
C LEU A 88 19.09 -50.23 43.25
N PHE A 89 18.87 -51.53 43.29
CA PHE A 89 19.03 -52.32 44.50
C PHE A 89 20.49 -52.58 44.82
N GLY A 90 20.81 -52.70 46.10
CA GLY A 90 22.13 -53.12 46.55
C GLY A 90 22.30 -52.96 48.06
N ALA A 91 23.28 -53.64 48.65
CA ALA A 91 23.57 -53.50 50.07
C ALA A 91 23.90 -52.03 50.43
N THR A 92 23.51 -51.60 51.64
CA THR A 92 23.72 -50.21 52.10
C THR A 92 25.19 -49.82 52.03
N GLY A 93 25.49 -48.74 51.29
CA GLY A 93 26.86 -48.25 51.08
C GLY A 93 27.68 -49.00 50.03
N SER A 94 27.17 -50.08 49.43
CA SER A 94 27.85 -50.80 48.34
C SER A 94 27.80 -50.02 47.02
N ALA A 95 28.82 -50.17 46.17
CA ALA A 95 28.78 -49.68 44.78
C ALA A 95 28.27 -50.74 43.79
N GLU A 96 28.14 -52.00 44.25
CA GLU A 96 27.48 -53.08 43.52
C GLU A 96 25.96 -52.83 43.53
N ARG A 97 25.35 -52.95 42.36
CA ARG A 97 23.95 -52.60 42.15
C ARG A 97 23.27 -53.52 41.14
N ALA A 98 21.98 -53.77 41.35
CA ALA A 98 21.08 -54.42 40.39
C ALA A 98 19.90 -53.50 40.02
N LEU A 99 19.47 -53.50 38.76
CA LEU A 99 18.35 -52.66 38.30
C LEU A 99 17.03 -53.44 38.40
N GLY A 100 16.05 -52.90 39.12
CA GLY A 100 14.81 -53.60 39.40
C GLY A 100 13.66 -52.69 39.78
N GLY A 101 12.61 -53.30 40.32
CA GLY A 101 11.42 -52.59 40.75
C GLY A 101 10.71 -53.29 41.90
N ILE A 102 9.78 -52.55 42.49
CA ILE A 102 8.68 -53.09 43.29
C ILE A 102 7.41 -52.55 42.63
N ALA A 103 6.54 -53.43 42.17
CA ALA A 103 5.22 -52.99 41.69
C ALA A 103 4.31 -52.56 42.85
N SER A 104 3.21 -51.89 42.50
CA SER A 104 2.11 -51.58 43.42
C SER A 104 0.87 -51.18 42.63
N GLY A 105 -0.28 -51.10 43.29
CA GLY A 105 -1.53 -50.66 42.67
C GLY A 105 -1.49 -49.24 42.10
N SER A 106 -0.48 -48.44 42.48
CA SER A 106 -0.27 -47.07 42.02
C SER A 106 1.00 -46.89 41.17
N LEU A 107 1.84 -47.92 41.00
CA LEU A 107 3.08 -47.83 40.21
C LEU A 107 3.51 -49.20 39.68
N LEU A 108 3.67 -49.30 38.37
CA LEU A 108 4.20 -50.48 37.66
C LEU A 108 5.54 -50.10 36.99
N PRO A 109 6.67 -50.62 37.47
CA PRO A 109 7.99 -50.33 36.89
C PRO A 109 8.27 -51.21 35.67
N THR A 110 8.93 -50.62 34.68
CA THR A 110 9.41 -51.27 33.46
C THR A 110 10.80 -50.75 33.15
N TRP A 111 11.78 -51.62 32.92
CA TRP A 111 13.16 -51.23 32.63
C TRP A 111 13.78 -52.10 31.55
N GLY A 112 14.75 -51.58 30.81
CA GLY A 112 15.24 -52.23 29.61
C GLY A 112 16.20 -51.36 28.81
N ALA A 113 16.53 -51.82 27.61
CA ALA A 113 17.55 -51.18 26.78
C ALA A 113 17.21 -51.19 25.29
N GLN A 114 17.69 -50.15 24.58
CA GLN A 114 17.68 -50.06 23.13
C GLN A 114 19.06 -50.41 22.56
N PHE A 115 19.06 -51.31 21.58
CA PHE A 115 20.23 -51.70 20.81
C PHE A 115 20.08 -51.24 19.36
N VAL A 116 21.20 -50.90 18.72
CA VAL A 116 21.31 -50.69 17.28
C VAL A 116 22.26 -51.72 16.70
N ASN A 117 21.92 -52.26 15.53
CA ASN A 117 22.85 -53.09 14.78
C ASN A 117 23.97 -52.22 14.20
N GLY A 118 25.11 -52.18 14.89
CA GLY A 118 26.32 -51.48 14.48
C GLY A 118 27.32 -52.34 13.69
N ASN A 119 26.97 -53.57 13.31
CA ASN A 119 27.87 -54.56 12.70
C ASN A 119 28.23 -54.26 11.22
N GLY A 120 28.38 -52.99 10.86
CA GLY A 120 28.61 -52.58 9.47
C GLY A 120 27.48 -53.09 8.58
N ALA A 121 27.80 -53.93 7.59
CA ALA A 121 26.90 -54.41 6.54
C ALA A 121 26.20 -55.76 6.84
N LEU A 122 26.32 -56.27 8.06
CA LEU A 122 25.76 -57.57 8.44
C LEU A 122 24.46 -57.39 9.22
N ALA A 123 23.39 -58.07 8.78
CA ALA A 123 22.12 -58.11 9.54
C ALA A 123 22.25 -59.04 10.76
N ILE A 124 21.65 -58.67 11.89
CA ILE A 124 21.52 -59.58 13.04
C ILE A 124 20.38 -60.57 12.76
N THR A 125 20.70 -61.86 12.77
CA THR A 125 19.79 -62.98 12.45
C THR A 125 19.25 -63.70 13.68
N SER A 126 19.95 -63.59 14.80
CA SER A 126 19.47 -64.01 16.11
C SER A 126 20.19 -63.24 17.22
N PHE A 127 19.58 -63.18 18.40
CA PHE A 127 20.29 -62.79 19.61
C PHE A 127 19.88 -63.67 20.80
N SER A 128 20.80 -63.80 21.73
CA SER A 128 20.63 -64.55 22.98
C SER A 128 20.92 -63.63 24.17
N LEU A 129 20.35 -63.96 25.32
CA LEU A 129 20.49 -63.19 26.54
C LEU A 129 20.81 -64.11 27.71
N ALA A 130 21.74 -63.68 28.56
CA ALA A 130 21.99 -64.22 29.90
C ALA A 130 21.87 -63.07 30.91
N TYR A 131 21.41 -63.35 32.13
CA TYR A 131 21.42 -62.38 33.23
C TYR A 131 21.25 -63.11 34.58
N THR A 132 21.53 -62.42 35.68
CA THR A 132 21.22 -62.90 37.04
C THR A 132 19.99 -62.17 37.54
N GLY A 133 18.92 -62.90 37.84
CA GLY A 133 17.77 -62.36 38.55
C GLY A 133 18.08 -62.33 40.04
N GLU A 134 17.89 -61.18 40.66
CA GLU A 134 18.17 -60.98 42.08
C GLU A 134 16.93 -60.52 42.84
N GLN A 135 16.66 -61.19 43.96
CA GLN A 135 15.58 -60.79 44.86
C GLN A 135 16.12 -60.02 46.05
N TRP A 136 15.67 -58.77 46.17
CA TRP A 136 16.06 -57.84 47.23
C TRP A 136 14.97 -57.68 48.29
N ARG A 137 13.76 -58.18 48.06
CA ARG A 137 12.68 -58.16 49.05
C ARG A 137 11.72 -59.34 48.88
N ASP A 138 11.37 -59.97 49.99
CA ASP A 138 10.17 -60.81 50.11
C ASP A 138 9.06 -59.93 50.71
N GLY A 139 8.04 -59.65 49.90
CA GLY A 139 6.95 -58.72 50.24
C GLY A 139 6.11 -59.20 51.43
N GLY A 140 6.10 -60.51 51.69
CA GLY A 140 5.33 -61.15 52.73
C GLY A 140 3.82 -61.11 52.48
N ALA A 141 3.15 -62.25 52.61
CA ALA A 141 1.70 -62.34 52.46
C ALA A 141 1.10 -63.42 53.36
N THR A 142 -0.18 -63.28 53.72
CA THR A 142 -0.92 -64.30 54.48
C THR A 142 -0.92 -65.65 53.75
N ALA A 143 -0.95 -65.63 52.41
CA ALA A 143 -0.72 -66.78 51.53
C ALA A 143 0.50 -66.47 50.65
N PRO A 144 1.71 -66.83 51.09
CA PRO A 144 2.93 -66.47 50.38
C PRO A 144 2.99 -67.13 49.00
N ALA A 145 3.35 -66.36 47.98
CA ALA A 145 3.42 -66.82 46.59
C ALA A 145 4.64 -66.19 45.90
N ALA A 146 5.23 -66.93 44.96
CA ALA A 146 6.30 -66.41 44.15
C ALA A 146 5.77 -65.38 43.14
N GLN A 147 6.47 -64.28 43.00
CA GLN A 147 6.18 -63.17 42.09
C GLN A 147 7.19 -63.12 40.96
N THR A 148 6.78 -62.58 39.80
CA THR A 148 7.53 -62.73 38.54
C THR A 148 7.68 -61.42 37.78
N THR A 149 8.91 -61.10 37.37
CA THR A 149 9.15 -60.11 36.32
C THR A 149 9.16 -60.78 34.95
N PHE A 150 8.53 -60.14 33.97
CA PHE A 150 8.34 -60.67 32.63
C PHE A 150 9.34 -60.07 31.66
N PHE A 151 10.09 -60.92 30.96
CA PHE A 151 11.01 -60.50 29.91
C PHE A 151 10.34 -60.46 28.54
N GLU A 152 10.62 -59.40 27.78
CA GLU A 152 10.10 -59.20 26.43
C GLU A 152 11.12 -58.51 25.52
N TYR A 153 10.96 -58.69 24.21
CA TYR A 153 11.68 -57.93 23.19
C TYR A 153 10.74 -57.34 22.13
N SER A 154 11.22 -56.32 21.41
CA SER A 154 10.49 -55.68 20.32
C SER A 154 11.42 -55.24 19.20
N LEU A 155 10.96 -55.40 17.95
CA LEU A 155 11.68 -54.98 16.74
C LEU A 155 11.14 -53.68 16.14
N ASP A 156 10.01 -53.17 16.66
CA ASP A 156 9.29 -51.99 16.17
C ASP A 156 9.05 -50.93 17.27
N ALA A 157 9.50 -51.21 18.51
CA ALA A 157 9.40 -50.27 19.62
C ALA A 157 10.17 -48.98 19.35
N THR A 158 9.48 -47.86 19.57
CA THR A 158 10.04 -46.49 19.50
C THR A 158 10.33 -45.91 20.88
N THR A 159 9.79 -46.52 21.94
CA THR A 159 10.04 -46.22 23.36
C THR A 159 9.94 -47.52 24.18
N ILE A 160 10.40 -47.53 25.44
CA ILE A 160 10.32 -48.72 26.29
C ILE A 160 8.88 -49.19 26.60
N THR A 161 7.87 -48.33 26.36
CA THR A 161 6.44 -48.67 26.54
C THR A 161 5.68 -48.80 25.22
N GLY A 162 6.21 -48.29 24.11
CA GLY A 162 5.58 -48.33 22.78
C GLY A 162 6.02 -49.53 21.93
N GLY A 163 5.22 -49.89 20.93
CA GLY A 163 5.53 -50.99 19.98
C GLY A 163 4.87 -52.32 20.31
N THR A 164 5.18 -53.34 19.49
CA THR A 164 4.71 -54.71 19.62
C THR A 164 5.76 -55.53 20.37
N TRP A 165 5.39 -56.10 21.51
CA TRP A 165 6.31 -56.82 22.39
C TRP A 165 6.04 -58.32 22.41
N THR A 166 7.11 -59.09 22.24
CA THR A 166 7.09 -60.54 22.25
C THR A 166 7.69 -61.03 23.56
N SER A 167 6.92 -61.80 24.33
CA SER A 167 7.36 -62.36 25.62
C SER A 167 8.19 -63.62 25.42
N VAL A 168 9.26 -63.77 26.21
CA VAL A 168 10.09 -64.97 26.22
C VAL A 168 10.10 -65.55 27.63
N THR A 169 9.19 -66.50 27.86
CA THR A 169 8.90 -67.06 29.19
C THR A 169 10.09 -67.73 29.84
N ALA A 170 11.03 -68.27 29.06
CA ALA A 170 12.27 -68.88 29.55
C ALA A 170 13.19 -67.88 30.29
N LEU A 171 12.98 -66.58 30.08
CA LEU A 171 13.73 -65.49 30.70
C LEU A 171 12.90 -64.70 31.72
N ASN A 172 11.74 -65.20 32.14
CA ASN A 172 11.00 -64.58 33.24
C ASN A 172 11.68 -64.90 34.58
N PHE A 173 11.91 -63.89 35.41
CA PHE A 173 12.49 -64.10 36.74
C PHE A 173 11.40 -64.18 37.80
N THR A 174 11.17 -65.39 38.29
CA THR A 174 10.29 -65.69 39.42
C THR A 174 11.10 -65.75 40.71
N SER A 175 10.66 -65.02 41.73
CA SER A 175 11.32 -64.95 43.04
C SER A 175 11.59 -66.33 43.67
N PRO A 176 12.84 -66.62 44.09
CA PRO A 176 13.20 -67.87 44.73
C PRO A 176 12.77 -67.94 46.21
N THR A 177 12.63 -66.79 46.89
CA THR A 177 12.31 -66.70 48.31
C THR A 177 10.94 -66.03 48.49
N PHE A 178 9.96 -66.77 48.99
CA PHE A 178 8.59 -66.26 49.14
C PHE A 178 7.86 -66.90 50.32
N ALA A 179 8.57 -67.37 51.35
CA ALA A 179 7.94 -68.09 52.46
C ALA A 179 7.49 -67.16 53.61
N ASN A 180 7.76 -65.86 53.54
CA ASN A 180 7.44 -64.92 54.60
C ASN A 180 5.91 -64.73 54.73
N THR A 181 5.37 -65.04 55.91
CA THR A 181 3.94 -64.86 56.24
C THR A 181 3.65 -63.56 57.01
N GLY A 182 4.69 -62.78 57.34
CA GLY A 182 4.59 -61.51 58.06
C GLY A 182 4.67 -60.28 57.16
N GLY A 183 5.02 -59.13 57.74
CA GLY A 183 5.34 -57.92 56.96
C GLY A 183 6.63 -58.12 56.14
N GLY A 184 6.73 -57.47 54.98
CA GLY A 184 7.83 -57.72 54.05
C GLY A 184 9.21 -57.43 54.62
N VAL A 185 10.18 -58.25 54.22
CA VAL A 185 11.56 -58.28 54.72
C VAL A 185 12.55 -57.99 53.59
N ALA A 186 13.56 -57.19 53.90
CA ALA A 186 14.70 -56.99 53.00
C ALA A 186 15.49 -58.30 52.87
N LEU A 187 15.90 -58.61 51.66
CA LEU A 187 16.80 -59.70 51.32
C LEU A 187 18.06 -59.10 50.70
N ASN A 188 19.20 -59.78 50.83
CA ASN A 188 20.40 -59.43 50.08
C ASN A 188 20.38 -60.19 48.75
N GLY A 189 20.20 -59.47 47.65
CA GLY A 189 20.14 -60.05 46.31
C GLY A 189 21.44 -60.68 45.84
N ASN A 190 22.58 -60.37 46.50
CA ASN A 190 23.86 -61.03 46.27
C ASN A 190 23.97 -62.44 46.87
N ASP A 191 23.07 -62.80 47.79
CA ASP A 191 23.13 -64.12 48.42
C ASP A 191 22.60 -65.18 47.45
N PRO A 192 23.30 -66.33 47.25
CA PRO A 192 22.90 -67.32 46.24
C PRO A 192 21.48 -67.89 46.40
N ALA A 193 20.92 -67.86 47.62
CA ALA A 193 19.55 -68.28 47.87
C ALA A 193 18.49 -67.33 47.29
N ASN A 194 18.87 -66.07 47.02
CA ASN A 194 18.02 -65.02 46.49
C ASN A 194 18.29 -64.73 45.01
N GLN A 195 19.16 -65.53 44.36
CA GLN A 195 19.54 -65.37 42.96
C GLN A 195 19.04 -66.52 42.08
N VAL A 196 18.72 -66.21 40.83
CA VAL A 196 18.55 -67.19 39.76
C VAL A 196 19.41 -66.76 38.58
N VAL A 197 20.39 -67.60 38.22
CA VAL A 197 21.25 -67.35 37.06
C VAL A 197 20.58 -67.89 35.80
N PHE A 198 20.23 -67.01 34.87
CA PHE A 198 19.76 -67.37 33.55
C PHE A 198 20.96 -67.51 32.62
N ALA A 199 21.27 -68.76 32.26
CA ALA A 199 22.26 -69.06 31.24
C ALA A 199 21.82 -68.48 29.87
N GLU A 200 22.79 -68.37 28.96
CA GLU A 200 22.56 -67.83 27.61
C GLU A 200 21.40 -68.56 26.93
N THR A 201 20.30 -67.81 26.73
CA THR A 201 19.06 -68.32 26.18
C THR A 201 18.80 -67.60 24.86
N LEU A 202 18.57 -68.37 23.79
CA LEU A 202 18.17 -67.82 22.50
C LEU A 202 16.84 -67.07 22.64
N VAL A 203 16.87 -65.75 22.45
CA VAL A 203 15.69 -64.89 22.59
C VAL A 203 14.84 -64.93 21.32
N ALA A 204 15.48 -64.79 20.17
CA ALA A 204 14.82 -64.76 18.88
C ALA A 204 15.75 -65.20 17.75
N SER A 205 15.20 -65.93 16.77
CA SER A 205 15.90 -66.45 15.59
C SER A 205 15.13 -66.18 14.31
N GLY A 206 15.81 -66.20 13.15
CA GLY A 206 15.18 -65.87 11.87
C GLY A 206 14.90 -64.37 11.72
N LEU A 207 15.64 -63.55 12.46
CA LEU A 207 15.55 -62.10 12.43
C LEU A 207 16.22 -61.53 11.16
N SER A 208 15.86 -60.31 10.82
CA SER A 208 16.52 -59.50 9.78
C SER A 208 16.67 -58.07 10.27
N ILE A 209 17.43 -57.87 11.35
CA ILE A 209 17.69 -56.53 11.89
C ILE A 209 18.81 -55.93 11.03
N ALA A 210 18.45 -55.03 10.13
CA ALA A 210 19.39 -54.43 9.18
C ALA A 210 20.44 -53.55 9.91
N PRO A 211 21.61 -53.31 9.29
CA PRO A 211 22.54 -52.26 9.71
C PRO A 211 21.84 -50.95 10.05
N GLY A 212 22.11 -50.39 11.23
CA GLY A 212 21.49 -49.15 11.70
C GLY A 212 20.05 -49.28 12.21
N GLN A 213 19.41 -50.45 12.06
CA GLN A 213 18.09 -50.71 12.65
C GLN A 213 18.22 -50.95 14.16
N THR A 214 17.27 -50.40 14.93
CA THR A 214 17.19 -50.57 16.38
C THR A 214 16.23 -51.69 16.78
N PHE A 215 16.48 -52.31 17.94
CA PHE A 215 15.54 -53.19 18.63
C PHE A 215 15.61 -52.96 20.15
N TRP A 216 14.61 -53.43 20.89
CA TRP A 216 14.48 -53.23 22.33
C TRP A 216 14.34 -54.55 23.08
N ILE A 217 14.83 -54.56 24.32
CA ILE A 217 14.52 -55.58 25.33
C ILE A 217 14.00 -54.88 26.60
N ARG A 218 13.13 -55.55 27.36
CA ARG A 218 12.66 -55.03 28.65
C ARG A 218 12.27 -56.13 29.63
N TRP A 219 12.24 -55.75 30.90
CA TRP A 219 11.59 -56.44 32.00
C TRP A 219 10.44 -55.57 32.50
N ARG A 220 9.32 -56.20 32.81
CA ARG A 220 8.20 -55.54 33.47
C ARG A 220 7.84 -56.27 34.74
N ASP A 221 7.62 -55.50 35.79
CA ASP A 221 6.98 -55.98 36.99
C ASP A 221 5.47 -55.70 36.93
N ILE A 222 4.67 -56.62 37.45
CA ILE A 222 3.22 -56.47 37.52
C ILE A 222 2.81 -56.36 38.98
N ASN A 223 1.73 -55.62 39.27
CA ASN A 223 1.22 -55.59 40.63
C ASN A 223 0.57 -56.94 40.96
N ASP A 224 1.18 -57.70 41.87
CA ASP A 224 0.62 -58.92 42.40
C ASP A 224 -0.40 -58.61 43.53
N SER A 225 -1.18 -59.60 43.92
CA SER A 225 -2.16 -59.43 44.99
C SER A 225 -1.45 -59.46 46.35
N GLY A 226 -1.36 -58.32 47.03
CA GLY A 226 -0.76 -58.21 48.36
C GLY A 226 0.45 -57.28 48.34
N ASN A 227 1.48 -57.59 49.13
CA ASN A 227 2.73 -56.85 49.11
C ASN A 227 3.63 -57.42 48.01
N ASP A 228 4.19 -56.54 47.17
CA ASP A 228 5.08 -56.96 46.10
C ASP A 228 6.53 -57.19 46.58
N HIS A 229 7.23 -58.07 45.87
CA HIS A 229 8.62 -58.43 46.03
C HIS A 229 9.49 -57.39 45.34
N GLY A 230 10.76 -57.33 45.75
CA GLY A 230 11.76 -56.50 45.10
C GLY A 230 12.61 -57.36 44.19
N LEU A 231 12.38 -57.25 42.88
CA LEU A 231 13.02 -58.10 41.87
C LEU A 231 13.85 -57.24 40.93
N ALA A 232 15.08 -57.69 40.67
CA ALA A 232 16.07 -56.96 39.89
C ALA A 232 16.80 -57.87 38.92
N ILE A 233 17.48 -57.23 37.97
CA ILE A 233 18.39 -57.86 37.03
C ILE A 233 19.80 -57.35 37.25
N ASP A 234 20.75 -58.25 37.06
CA ASP A 234 22.17 -57.94 37.07
C ASP A 234 22.94 -58.84 36.09
N ASN A 235 24.22 -58.54 35.83
CA ASN A 235 25.14 -59.31 34.98
C ASN A 235 24.56 -59.68 33.60
N VAL A 236 23.87 -58.72 32.99
CA VAL A 236 23.20 -58.87 31.69
C VAL A 236 24.26 -59.03 30.60
N THR A 237 24.16 -60.11 29.83
CA THR A 237 25.00 -60.38 28.65
C THR A 237 24.12 -60.62 27.45
N LEU A 238 24.28 -59.83 26.39
CA LEU A 238 23.62 -60.04 25.10
C LEU A 238 24.63 -60.46 24.05
N THR A 239 24.41 -61.62 23.45
CA THR A 239 25.16 -62.12 22.28
C THR A 239 24.26 -62.08 21.06
N PHE A 240 24.85 -62.02 19.88
CA PHE A 240 24.09 -62.01 18.63
C PHE A 240 24.84 -62.78 17.54
N THR A 241 24.08 -63.30 16.57
CA THR A 241 24.64 -63.87 15.34
C THR A 241 24.29 -62.98 14.16
N THR A 242 25.21 -62.89 13.23
CA THR A 242 25.03 -62.14 11.99
C THR A 242 24.81 -63.06 10.80
N GLY A 243 23.94 -62.65 9.88
CA GLY A 243 23.76 -63.30 8.59
C GLY A 243 24.91 -63.00 7.61
N PRO A 244 24.85 -63.52 6.37
CA PRO A 244 25.79 -63.16 5.31
C PRO A 244 25.75 -61.65 5.04
N TRP A 245 26.88 -61.10 4.57
CA TRP A 245 27.03 -59.69 4.22
C TRP A 245 25.94 -59.23 3.25
N VAL A 246 25.23 -58.16 3.63
CA VAL A 246 24.26 -57.47 2.79
C VAL A 246 24.90 -56.15 2.37
N PRO A 247 25.10 -55.88 1.08
CA PRO A 247 25.67 -54.61 0.64
C PRO A 247 24.92 -53.42 1.25
N PRO A 248 25.61 -52.35 1.68
CA PRO A 248 24.92 -51.12 2.09
C PRO A 248 24.09 -50.58 0.92
N THR A 249 22.95 -49.98 1.25
CA THR A 249 22.03 -49.36 0.28
C THR A 249 22.59 -48.07 -0.34
N TYR A 250 23.83 -47.69 0.02
CA TYR A 250 24.56 -46.55 -0.50
C TYR A 250 26.06 -46.85 -0.59
N LEU A 251 26.76 -46.14 -1.49
CA LEU A 251 28.22 -46.12 -1.59
C LEU A 251 28.72 -44.67 -1.51
N THR A 252 29.90 -44.48 -0.91
CA THR A 252 30.52 -43.14 -0.78
C THR A 252 31.66 -42.97 -1.77
N TRP A 253 31.72 -41.82 -2.45
CA TRP A 253 32.76 -41.53 -3.43
C TRP A 253 34.15 -41.62 -2.81
N ASP A 254 35.04 -42.38 -3.47
CA ASP A 254 36.44 -42.49 -3.09
C ASP A 254 37.35 -42.24 -4.31
N ALA A 255 38.12 -41.15 -4.23
CA ALA A 255 39.00 -40.72 -5.30
C ALA A 255 40.28 -41.56 -5.41
N ASP A 256 40.73 -42.22 -4.33
CA ASP A 256 41.96 -43.01 -4.30
C ASP A 256 41.66 -44.50 -4.15
N THR A 257 41.62 -45.22 -5.28
CA THR A 257 41.33 -46.65 -5.30
C THR A 257 42.43 -47.51 -4.64
N GLY A 258 43.60 -46.92 -4.36
CA GLY A 258 44.75 -47.58 -3.74
C GLY A 258 44.82 -47.43 -2.22
N ALA A 259 44.04 -46.53 -1.63
CA ALA A 259 43.96 -46.31 -0.19
C ALA A 259 42.65 -46.86 0.40
N ALA A 260 42.67 -47.18 1.70
CA ALA A 260 41.49 -47.67 2.40
C ALA A 260 40.78 -46.52 3.14
N GLY A 261 39.44 -46.54 3.13
CA GLY A 261 38.59 -45.50 3.71
C GLY A 261 38.08 -44.53 2.64
N VAL A 262 37.22 -43.58 3.00
CA VAL A 262 36.69 -42.59 2.04
C VAL A 262 37.68 -41.44 1.86
N GLN A 263 38.06 -41.11 0.63
CA GLN A 263 38.80 -39.88 0.32
C GLN A 263 38.03 -38.96 -0.63
N ASN A 264 38.07 -37.65 -0.31
CA ASN A 264 37.61 -36.62 -1.21
C ASN A 264 38.55 -36.49 -2.43
N GLY A 265 38.02 -36.13 -3.59
CA GLY A 265 38.86 -35.85 -4.75
C GLY A 265 38.12 -35.92 -6.09
N ALA A 266 38.86 -35.66 -7.17
CA ALA A 266 38.37 -35.76 -8.54
C ALA A 266 38.51 -37.19 -9.10
N GLY A 267 37.74 -37.53 -10.14
CA GLY A 267 37.86 -38.83 -10.81
C GLY A 267 36.72 -39.10 -11.79
N THR A 268 36.59 -40.35 -12.24
CA THR A 268 35.55 -40.76 -13.19
C THR A 268 34.56 -41.72 -12.51
N TRP A 269 33.27 -41.38 -12.54
CA TRP A 269 32.20 -42.27 -12.11
C TRP A 269 31.79 -43.16 -13.28
N SER A 270 32.22 -44.42 -13.27
CA SER A 270 31.83 -45.44 -14.25
C SER A 270 31.34 -46.71 -13.56
N ALA A 271 30.61 -47.56 -14.30
CA ALA A 271 30.15 -48.86 -13.80
C ALA A 271 31.29 -49.83 -13.47
N SER A 272 32.47 -49.67 -14.07
CA SER A 272 33.62 -50.56 -13.90
C SER A 272 34.72 -50.02 -12.99
N GLY A 273 34.66 -48.74 -12.60
CA GLY A 273 35.66 -48.10 -11.74
C GLY A 273 35.45 -48.41 -10.26
N ASN A 274 36.51 -48.81 -9.56
CA ASN A 274 36.48 -49.08 -8.11
C ASN A 274 36.61 -47.78 -7.27
N ASN A 275 35.84 -46.75 -7.61
CA ASN A 275 35.88 -45.42 -6.98
C ASN A 275 34.78 -45.20 -5.93
N TRP A 276 34.33 -46.29 -5.30
CA TRP A 276 33.20 -46.28 -4.39
C TRP A 276 33.48 -47.12 -3.16
N TRP A 277 33.43 -46.48 -1.99
CA TRP A 277 33.61 -47.12 -0.70
C TRP A 277 32.28 -47.69 -0.19
N ASN A 278 32.26 -48.99 0.12
CA ASN A 278 31.10 -49.68 0.70
C ASN A 278 31.17 -49.85 2.23
N GLY A 279 32.07 -49.12 2.91
CA GLY A 279 32.32 -49.28 4.34
C GLY A 279 33.52 -50.17 4.67
N THR A 280 33.92 -51.08 3.77
CA THR A 280 35.04 -52.02 3.99
C THR A 280 36.09 -52.02 2.88
N ALA A 281 35.69 -51.77 1.63
CA ALA A 281 36.59 -51.76 0.49
C ALA A 281 36.08 -50.84 -0.63
N ASN A 282 37.00 -50.52 -1.54
CA ASN A 282 36.70 -49.90 -2.82
C ASN A 282 36.09 -50.91 -3.79
N VAL A 283 34.92 -50.59 -4.31
CA VAL A 283 34.12 -51.45 -5.17
C VAL A 283 33.65 -50.72 -6.42
N ALA A 284 33.27 -51.50 -7.43
CA ALA A 284 32.63 -50.98 -8.63
C ALA A 284 31.24 -50.42 -8.32
N TRP A 285 30.78 -49.46 -9.12
CA TRP A 285 29.46 -48.86 -8.97
C TRP A 285 28.33 -49.89 -9.24
N SER A 286 27.36 -49.97 -8.33
CA SER A 286 26.28 -50.98 -8.38
C SER A 286 24.87 -50.39 -8.56
N GLY A 287 24.74 -49.08 -8.77
CA GLY A 287 23.45 -48.42 -9.00
C GLY A 287 22.63 -48.09 -7.74
N VAL A 288 23.25 -48.20 -6.56
CA VAL A 288 22.64 -47.83 -5.28
C VAL A 288 22.67 -46.31 -5.06
N ASP A 289 22.48 -45.83 -3.83
CA ASP A 289 22.58 -44.41 -3.51
C ASP A 289 24.05 -43.95 -3.55
N ALA A 290 24.32 -42.82 -4.20
CA ALA A 290 25.63 -42.21 -4.33
C ALA A 290 25.81 -41.11 -3.28
N VAL A 291 26.82 -41.22 -2.43
CA VAL A 291 27.14 -40.20 -1.42
C VAL A 291 28.48 -39.54 -1.77
N PHE A 292 28.47 -38.23 -1.96
CA PHE A 292 29.65 -37.43 -2.22
C PHE A 292 30.07 -36.66 -0.97
N GLY A 293 31.35 -36.80 -0.64
CA GLY A 293 32.00 -35.97 0.35
C GLY A 293 32.01 -36.53 1.76
N VAL A 294 33.17 -36.42 2.40
CA VAL A 294 33.37 -36.42 3.85
C VAL A 294 33.86 -35.04 4.28
N ALA A 295 33.86 -34.74 5.58
CA ALA A 295 34.28 -33.44 6.12
C ALA A 295 35.61 -32.98 5.50
N GLY A 296 35.61 -31.78 4.92
CA GLY A 296 36.76 -31.27 4.17
C GLY A 296 36.47 -29.94 3.48
N SER A 297 37.48 -29.39 2.79
CA SER A 297 37.37 -28.14 2.03
C SER A 297 37.94 -28.30 0.63
N GLY A 298 37.56 -27.41 -0.29
CA GLY A 298 38.01 -27.40 -1.68
C GLY A 298 36.88 -27.67 -2.69
N THR A 299 37.26 -27.84 -3.95
CA THR A 299 36.33 -28.14 -5.06
C THR A 299 36.86 -29.33 -5.85
N HIS A 300 35.99 -30.28 -6.17
CA HIS A 300 36.34 -31.48 -6.92
C HIS A 300 35.40 -31.70 -8.09
N THR A 301 35.91 -32.27 -9.18
CA THR A 301 35.12 -32.64 -10.36
C THR A 301 35.09 -34.14 -10.53
N VAL A 302 33.90 -34.72 -10.60
CA VAL A 302 33.68 -36.14 -10.88
C VAL A 302 33.02 -36.24 -12.26
N THR A 303 33.71 -36.88 -13.20
CA THR A 303 33.24 -37.01 -14.58
C THR A 303 32.38 -38.27 -14.73
N ILE A 304 31.15 -38.14 -15.24
CA ILE A 304 30.29 -39.25 -15.62
C ILE A 304 30.97 -40.00 -16.78
N GLY A 305 31.22 -41.29 -16.58
CA GLY A 305 31.92 -42.14 -17.52
C GLY A 305 31.10 -42.50 -18.74
N THR A 306 31.79 -42.96 -19.79
CA THR A 306 31.20 -43.38 -21.06
C THR A 306 30.10 -44.42 -20.88
N GLY A 307 28.94 -44.17 -21.48
CA GLY A 307 27.76 -45.06 -21.36
C GLY A 307 26.79 -44.65 -20.25
N GLY A 308 27.12 -43.59 -19.49
CA GLY A 308 26.28 -43.05 -18.43
C GLY A 308 26.31 -43.89 -17.15
N VAL A 309 25.69 -43.35 -16.10
CA VAL A 309 25.55 -44.03 -14.81
C VAL A 309 24.13 -43.86 -14.28
N THR A 310 23.61 -44.88 -13.61
CA THR A 310 22.31 -44.84 -12.93
C THR A 310 22.55 -44.90 -11.43
N ALA A 311 21.89 -44.04 -10.66
CA ALA A 311 21.92 -44.04 -9.20
C ALA A 311 20.52 -44.09 -8.60
N GLY A 312 20.42 -44.59 -7.36
CA GLY A 312 19.26 -44.42 -6.50
C GLY A 312 19.10 -42.94 -6.15
N ASN A 313 19.58 -42.55 -4.98
CA ASN A 313 19.72 -41.15 -4.56
C ASN A 313 21.12 -40.61 -4.86
N VAL A 314 21.25 -39.29 -4.99
CA VAL A 314 22.54 -38.59 -4.97
C VAL A 314 22.57 -37.66 -3.77
N LYS A 315 23.58 -37.79 -2.90
CA LYS A 315 23.74 -36.97 -1.70
C LYS A 315 25.07 -36.22 -1.73
N PHE A 316 25.05 -34.93 -1.41
CA PHE A 316 26.24 -34.14 -1.10
C PHE A 316 26.27 -33.85 0.40
N THR A 317 27.25 -34.40 1.11
CA THR A 317 27.30 -34.39 2.59
C THR A 317 27.60 -32.99 3.15
N ALA A 318 26.95 -32.63 4.26
CA ALA A 318 27.22 -31.38 4.98
C ALA A 318 28.70 -31.24 5.35
N GLY A 319 29.27 -30.04 5.17
CA GLY A 319 30.67 -29.75 5.53
C GLY A 319 31.72 -30.45 4.66
N SER A 320 31.32 -31.03 3.53
CA SER A 320 32.23 -31.59 2.54
C SER A 320 32.77 -30.51 1.58
N PRO A 321 33.80 -30.81 0.76
CA PRO A 321 34.17 -29.99 -0.40
C PRO A 321 32.99 -29.83 -1.37
N THR A 322 33.02 -28.80 -2.22
CA THR A 322 32.04 -28.65 -3.30
C THR A 322 32.34 -29.63 -4.42
N TYR A 323 31.35 -30.42 -4.81
CA TYR A 323 31.48 -31.36 -5.92
C TYR A 323 30.80 -30.83 -7.18
N THR A 324 31.47 -31.03 -8.32
CA THR A 324 30.90 -30.84 -9.67
C THR A 324 30.80 -32.20 -10.35
N LEU A 325 29.58 -32.64 -10.65
CA LEU A 325 29.35 -33.81 -11.51
C LEU A 325 29.33 -33.35 -12.97
N ALA A 326 30.33 -33.72 -13.76
CA ALA A 326 30.56 -33.23 -15.12
C ALA A 326 30.61 -34.37 -16.14
N GLY A 327 30.74 -34.07 -17.43
CA GLY A 327 30.86 -35.06 -18.50
C GLY A 327 29.76 -34.95 -19.55
N GLY A 328 29.95 -35.62 -20.70
CA GLY A 328 29.00 -35.60 -21.81
C GLY A 328 27.91 -36.68 -21.73
N ASP A 329 28.13 -37.72 -20.93
CA ASP A 329 27.20 -38.84 -20.73
C ASP A 329 26.17 -38.56 -19.63
N THR A 330 25.03 -39.24 -19.70
CA THR A 330 23.87 -39.01 -18.84
C THR A 330 24.01 -39.64 -17.46
N LEU A 331 23.73 -38.87 -16.42
CA LEU A 331 23.47 -39.34 -15.05
C LEU A 331 21.95 -39.59 -14.88
N THR A 332 21.54 -40.86 -14.74
CA THR A 332 20.15 -41.22 -14.40
C THR A 332 19.97 -41.33 -12.89
N ILE A 333 18.94 -40.70 -12.32
CA ILE A 333 18.66 -40.70 -10.87
C ILE A 333 17.24 -41.20 -10.64
N ASN A 334 17.07 -42.21 -9.78
CA ASN A 334 15.80 -42.87 -9.52
C ASN A 334 15.13 -42.49 -8.18
N GLY A 335 15.88 -41.96 -7.21
CA GLY A 335 15.42 -41.70 -5.83
C GLY A 335 15.35 -40.22 -5.44
N GLY A 336 16.24 -39.38 -5.98
CA GLY A 336 16.27 -37.94 -5.69
C GLY A 336 17.67 -37.38 -5.44
N ILE A 337 17.73 -36.10 -5.08
CA ILE A 337 18.98 -35.42 -4.71
C ILE A 337 18.85 -34.81 -3.31
N THR A 338 19.86 -34.97 -2.48
CA THR A 338 19.99 -34.25 -1.19
C THR A 338 21.31 -33.48 -1.18
N ALA A 339 21.22 -32.15 -1.29
CA ALA A 339 22.36 -31.25 -1.23
C ALA A 339 22.44 -30.60 0.17
N ASP A 340 23.11 -31.29 1.11
CA ASP A 340 23.42 -30.73 2.43
C ASP A 340 24.64 -29.79 2.39
N ASN A 341 25.36 -29.79 1.26
CA ASN A 341 26.41 -28.85 0.90
C ASN A 341 26.22 -28.40 -0.56
N SER A 342 26.72 -27.21 -0.89
CA SER A 342 26.61 -26.66 -2.24
C SER A 342 27.33 -27.54 -3.27
N ALA A 343 26.70 -27.74 -4.43
CA ALA A 343 27.17 -28.65 -5.48
C ALA A 343 26.72 -28.22 -6.88
N THR A 344 27.42 -28.70 -7.90
CA THR A 344 27.13 -28.44 -9.31
C THR A 344 26.94 -29.74 -10.08
N ILE A 345 25.96 -29.80 -10.98
CA ILE A 345 25.80 -30.88 -11.95
C ILE A 345 25.77 -30.25 -13.33
N SER A 346 26.83 -30.47 -14.10
CA SER A 346 26.99 -30.00 -15.48
C SER A 346 26.80 -31.12 -16.52
N ALA A 347 26.85 -32.38 -16.08
CA ALA A 347 26.47 -33.52 -16.91
C ALA A 347 24.95 -33.53 -17.20
N PRO A 348 24.49 -34.05 -18.35
CA PRO A 348 23.06 -34.31 -18.58
C PRO A 348 22.46 -35.19 -17.49
N VAL A 349 21.25 -34.87 -17.03
CA VAL A 349 20.54 -35.61 -15.99
C VAL A 349 19.24 -36.19 -16.54
N ASN A 350 19.02 -37.49 -16.34
CA ASN A 350 17.73 -38.13 -16.58
C ASN A 350 17.05 -38.44 -15.25
N VAL A 351 15.86 -37.88 -15.06
CA VAL A 351 15.03 -38.09 -13.88
C VAL A 351 14.17 -39.34 -14.11
N GLY A 352 14.48 -40.45 -13.43
CA GLY A 352 13.85 -41.76 -13.70
C GLY A 352 12.36 -41.80 -13.37
N ALA A 353 11.92 -41.06 -12.35
CA ALA A 353 10.54 -40.82 -11.96
C ALA A 353 10.45 -39.47 -11.24
N ASP A 354 9.22 -38.98 -10.97
CA ASP A 354 9.02 -37.79 -10.15
C ASP A 354 9.78 -37.93 -8.82
N GLN A 355 10.71 -37.01 -8.55
CA GLN A 355 11.65 -37.17 -7.43
C GLN A 355 11.91 -35.85 -6.69
N GLN A 356 12.22 -35.99 -5.41
CA GLN A 356 12.49 -34.85 -4.52
C GLN A 356 13.96 -34.46 -4.53
N TRP A 357 14.21 -33.17 -4.74
CA TRP A 357 15.53 -32.53 -4.70
C TRP A 357 15.56 -31.57 -3.52
N ASN A 358 16.16 -32.01 -2.42
CA ASN A 358 16.28 -31.24 -1.19
C ASN A 358 17.60 -30.46 -1.17
N VAL A 359 17.52 -29.15 -0.95
CA VAL A 359 18.70 -28.30 -0.77
C VAL A 359 18.66 -27.69 0.62
N ALA A 360 19.68 -27.92 1.43
CA ALA A 360 19.76 -27.43 2.80
C ALA A 360 19.88 -25.91 2.87
N ALA A 361 19.56 -25.35 4.04
CA ALA A 361 19.62 -23.91 4.27
C ALA A 361 21.00 -23.32 3.92
N SER A 362 21.01 -22.16 3.24
CA SER A 362 22.23 -21.47 2.79
C SER A 362 23.11 -22.25 1.80
N GLN A 363 22.60 -23.36 1.22
CA GLN A 363 23.28 -24.12 0.18
C GLN A 363 22.66 -23.87 -1.19
N THR A 364 23.46 -24.11 -2.22
CA THR A 364 23.04 -24.00 -3.62
C THR A 364 23.36 -25.28 -4.39
N LEU A 365 22.35 -25.84 -5.06
CA LEU A 365 22.52 -26.87 -6.08
C LEU A 365 22.38 -26.22 -7.47
N THR A 366 23.44 -26.21 -8.25
CA THR A 366 23.44 -25.67 -9.62
C THR A 366 23.39 -26.82 -10.63
N VAL A 367 22.34 -26.88 -11.45
CA VAL A 367 22.22 -27.86 -12.54
C VAL A 367 22.23 -27.13 -13.88
N SER A 368 23.34 -27.31 -14.61
CA SER A 368 23.63 -26.67 -15.90
C SER A 368 23.61 -27.64 -17.08
N GLY A 369 23.69 -28.95 -16.81
CA GLY A 369 23.40 -29.99 -17.80
C GLY A 369 21.92 -30.03 -18.16
N ALA A 370 21.59 -30.54 -19.35
CA ALA A 370 20.21 -30.71 -19.78
C ALA A 370 19.51 -31.76 -18.90
N VAL A 371 18.30 -31.46 -18.43
CA VAL A 371 17.51 -32.35 -17.58
C VAL A 371 16.31 -32.91 -18.35
N SER A 372 16.14 -34.23 -18.34
CA SER A 372 15.04 -34.96 -18.99
C SER A 372 14.30 -35.88 -18.01
N GLY A 373 13.16 -36.46 -18.41
CA GLY A 373 12.44 -37.47 -17.63
C GLY A 373 11.31 -36.94 -16.73
N GLY A 374 11.18 -37.47 -15.52
CA GLY A 374 10.13 -37.15 -14.55
C GLY A 374 10.20 -35.73 -13.96
N LYS A 375 9.22 -35.37 -13.12
CA LYS A 375 9.12 -34.06 -12.48
C LYS A 375 10.18 -33.85 -11.39
N ILE A 376 10.66 -32.62 -11.26
CA ILE A 376 11.55 -32.21 -10.16
C ILE A 376 10.71 -31.62 -9.03
N ILE A 377 10.77 -32.18 -7.83
CA ILE A 377 10.11 -31.63 -6.64
C ILE A 377 11.17 -30.96 -5.75
N LYS A 378 11.28 -29.63 -5.83
CA LYS A 378 12.24 -28.83 -5.07
C LYS A 378 11.79 -28.68 -3.61
N GLY A 379 12.52 -29.33 -2.70
CA GLY A 379 12.38 -29.21 -1.25
C GLY A 379 13.60 -28.56 -0.57
N GLY A 380 13.54 -28.43 0.75
CA GLY A 380 14.57 -27.75 1.54
C GLY A 380 14.63 -26.23 1.32
N SER A 381 15.16 -25.48 2.29
CA SER A 381 15.14 -24.00 2.28
C SER A 381 16.22 -23.35 1.41
N GLY A 382 17.18 -24.12 0.88
CA GLY A 382 18.24 -23.62 -0.01
C GLY A 382 17.80 -23.35 -1.44
N THR A 383 18.79 -23.06 -2.30
CA THR A 383 18.59 -22.63 -3.70
C THR A 383 18.84 -23.77 -4.68
N LEU A 384 17.91 -23.98 -5.62
CA LEU A 384 18.14 -24.77 -6.83
C LEU A 384 18.24 -23.82 -8.02
N ILE A 385 19.34 -23.89 -8.76
CA ILE A 385 19.52 -23.14 -10.01
C ILE A 385 19.38 -24.12 -11.18
N LEU A 386 18.41 -23.90 -12.06
CA LEU A 386 18.28 -24.61 -13.33
C LEU A 386 18.66 -23.63 -14.45
N SER A 387 19.86 -23.81 -15.03
CA SER A 387 20.38 -22.83 -16.00
C SER A 387 20.27 -23.28 -17.46
N ASN A 388 20.05 -24.57 -17.72
CA ASN A 388 19.90 -25.10 -19.08
C ASN A 388 18.49 -24.84 -19.62
N THR A 389 18.36 -24.27 -20.81
CA THR A 389 17.06 -23.97 -21.44
C THR A 389 16.55 -25.09 -22.36
N GLY A 390 17.35 -26.13 -22.59
CA GLY A 390 17.00 -27.29 -23.40
C GLY A 390 16.41 -28.45 -22.60
N ASN A 391 15.83 -28.18 -21.43
CA ASN A 391 15.29 -29.22 -20.56
C ASN A 391 14.01 -29.83 -21.14
N SER A 392 13.83 -31.14 -20.95
CA SER A 392 12.69 -31.92 -21.44
C SER A 392 12.00 -32.75 -20.34
N HIS A 393 12.29 -32.47 -19.07
CA HIS A 393 11.62 -33.11 -17.94
C HIS A 393 10.15 -32.66 -17.78
N ASN A 394 9.37 -33.44 -17.04
CA ASN A 394 7.92 -33.28 -16.84
C ASN A 394 7.53 -32.16 -15.85
N GLY A 395 8.28 -31.06 -15.82
CA GLY A 395 7.96 -29.86 -15.03
C GLY A 395 8.68 -29.78 -13.69
N VAL A 396 8.33 -28.75 -12.91
CA VAL A 396 8.90 -28.48 -11.58
C VAL A 396 7.77 -28.24 -10.58
N GLN A 397 7.87 -28.84 -9.40
CA GLN A 397 7.09 -28.49 -8.22
C GLN A 397 8.00 -27.82 -7.19
N LEU A 398 7.66 -26.61 -6.76
CA LEU A 398 8.36 -25.87 -5.72
C LEU A 398 7.62 -26.02 -4.38
N ASP A 399 8.16 -26.84 -3.48
CA ASP A 399 7.59 -27.01 -2.14
C ASP A 399 8.27 -26.09 -1.10
N ALA A 400 9.57 -25.79 -1.26
CA ALA A 400 10.31 -24.90 -0.36
C ALA A 400 11.58 -24.29 -1.00
N GLY A 401 12.08 -23.22 -0.36
CA GLY A 401 13.35 -22.57 -0.70
C GLY A 401 13.25 -21.69 -1.95
N ILE A 402 14.35 -21.59 -2.68
CA ILE A 402 14.48 -20.74 -3.87
C ILE A 402 14.68 -21.63 -5.11
N LEU A 403 13.92 -21.36 -6.17
CA LEU A 403 14.18 -21.82 -7.54
C LEU A 403 14.64 -20.63 -8.37
N GLU A 404 15.87 -20.68 -8.87
CA GLU A 404 16.46 -19.65 -9.73
C GLU A 404 16.46 -20.09 -11.19
N LEU A 405 15.99 -19.22 -12.08
CA LEU A 405 15.85 -19.50 -13.51
C LEU A 405 15.96 -18.23 -14.36
N ALA A 406 16.27 -18.39 -15.63
CA ALA A 406 16.48 -17.29 -16.59
C ALA A 406 15.49 -17.30 -17.76
N ALA A 407 14.84 -18.43 -18.05
CA ALA A 407 13.92 -18.58 -19.18
C ALA A 407 12.90 -19.73 -18.95
N ASP A 408 11.85 -19.76 -19.78
CA ASP A 408 10.80 -20.81 -19.74
C ASP A 408 11.36 -22.24 -19.84
N GLY A 409 12.32 -22.44 -20.74
CA GLY A 409 12.96 -23.75 -20.96
C GLY A 409 13.70 -24.30 -19.74
N ASN A 410 13.98 -23.50 -18.71
CA ASN A 410 14.54 -24.00 -17.46
C ASN A 410 13.54 -24.86 -16.67
N LEU A 411 12.23 -24.65 -16.86
CA LEU A 411 11.16 -25.37 -16.17
C LEU A 411 10.83 -26.73 -16.80
N GLY A 412 11.52 -27.12 -17.88
CA GLY A 412 11.31 -28.37 -18.58
C GLY A 412 10.51 -28.20 -19.87
N ALA A 413 9.88 -29.28 -20.33
CA ALA A 413 9.13 -29.28 -21.58
C ALA A 413 8.07 -28.15 -21.62
N ALA A 414 7.81 -27.58 -22.80
CA ALA A 414 7.00 -26.37 -22.98
C ALA A 414 5.60 -26.44 -22.33
N ALA A 415 4.93 -27.58 -22.41
CA ALA A 415 3.60 -27.80 -21.81
C ALA A 415 3.63 -28.39 -20.39
N ALA A 416 4.82 -28.57 -19.80
CA ALA A 416 4.92 -29.16 -18.48
C ALA A 416 4.55 -28.15 -17.39
N GLU A 417 3.58 -28.51 -16.56
CA GLU A 417 3.07 -27.62 -15.51
C GLU A 417 4.15 -27.23 -14.49
N PHE A 418 4.17 -25.94 -14.14
CA PHE A 418 4.86 -25.47 -12.93
C PHE A 418 3.88 -25.46 -11.76
N VAL A 419 4.24 -26.12 -10.67
CA VAL A 419 3.44 -26.18 -9.44
C VAL A 419 4.22 -25.51 -8.32
N SER A 420 3.55 -24.72 -7.49
CA SER A 420 4.14 -24.18 -6.26
C SER A 420 3.22 -24.44 -5.07
N SER A 421 3.78 -24.98 -4.00
CA SER A 421 3.15 -25.09 -2.68
C SER A 421 3.71 -24.05 -1.70
N GLY A 422 4.66 -23.21 -2.15
CA GLY A 422 5.36 -22.21 -1.36
C GLY A 422 6.70 -21.82 -1.97
N GLY A 423 7.53 -21.06 -1.24
CA GLY A 423 8.90 -20.71 -1.66
C GLY A 423 9.00 -19.52 -2.61
N THR A 424 10.18 -19.34 -3.20
CA THR A 424 10.52 -18.21 -4.08
C THR A 424 10.96 -18.69 -5.45
N ILE A 425 10.37 -18.13 -6.50
CA ILE A 425 10.91 -18.19 -7.87
C ILE A 425 11.66 -16.89 -8.10
N LYS A 426 12.96 -16.99 -8.37
CA LYS A 426 13.84 -15.84 -8.63
C LYS A 426 14.27 -15.82 -10.09
N PHE A 427 14.02 -14.69 -10.76
CA PHE A 427 14.36 -14.52 -12.17
C PHE A 427 15.71 -13.80 -12.32
N THR A 428 16.63 -14.37 -13.08
CA THR A 428 17.96 -13.76 -13.31
C THR A 428 18.11 -13.05 -14.64
N ALA A 429 17.09 -13.13 -15.50
CA ALA A 429 17.01 -12.43 -16.77
C ALA A 429 15.53 -12.12 -17.11
N PRO A 430 15.26 -11.19 -18.04
CA PRO A 430 13.92 -11.01 -18.60
C PRO A 430 13.43 -12.31 -19.26
N ALA A 431 12.18 -12.68 -19.01
CA ALA A 431 11.64 -13.97 -19.46
C ALA A 431 10.15 -13.88 -19.81
N THR A 432 9.74 -14.64 -20.83
CA THR A 432 8.35 -14.81 -21.24
C THR A 432 7.99 -16.29 -21.17
N PHE A 433 6.92 -16.60 -20.43
CA PHE A 433 6.35 -17.93 -20.28
C PHE A 433 5.09 -18.01 -21.16
N PRO A 434 5.15 -18.70 -22.32
CA PRO A 434 4.11 -18.62 -23.34
C PRO A 434 2.79 -19.29 -22.91
N GLY A 435 1.69 -18.73 -23.39
CA GLY A 435 0.35 -19.32 -23.29
C GLY A 435 0.04 -20.31 -24.42
N PRO A 436 -1.12 -20.99 -24.37
CA PRO A 436 -1.51 -22.02 -25.34
C PRO A 436 -1.65 -21.52 -26.79
N GLY A 437 -1.77 -20.21 -27.02
CA GLY A 437 -2.09 -19.60 -28.32
C GLY A 437 -0.92 -19.32 -29.26
N GLY A 438 0.30 -19.78 -28.96
CA GLY A 438 1.52 -19.34 -29.65
C GLY A 438 2.39 -20.44 -30.26
N GLY A 439 1.82 -21.54 -30.78
CA GLY A 439 2.58 -22.60 -31.49
C GLY A 439 3.56 -23.44 -30.65
N ALA A 440 4.05 -22.91 -29.52
CA ALA A 440 4.66 -23.63 -28.43
C ALA A 440 3.57 -24.00 -27.41
N GLY A 441 3.50 -25.26 -26.99
CA GLY A 441 2.53 -25.69 -25.97
C GLY A 441 2.66 -24.81 -24.71
N GLY A 442 1.54 -24.22 -24.26
CA GLY A 442 1.54 -23.26 -23.16
C GLY A 442 1.77 -23.90 -21.79
N ARG A 443 2.33 -23.13 -20.85
CA ARG A 443 2.64 -23.58 -19.48
C ARG A 443 1.63 -23.06 -18.47
N THR A 444 0.99 -23.96 -17.72
CA THR A 444 0.19 -23.59 -16.55
C THR A 444 1.09 -23.34 -15.34
N PHE A 445 0.83 -22.24 -14.62
CA PHE A 445 1.36 -21.95 -13.30
C PHE A 445 0.28 -22.23 -12.25
N ARG A 446 0.44 -23.31 -11.49
CA ARG A 446 -0.49 -23.68 -10.40
C ARG A 446 0.09 -23.30 -9.05
N LEU A 447 -0.56 -22.36 -8.36
CA LEU A 447 -0.25 -21.97 -6.99
C LEU A 447 -1.19 -22.72 -6.02
N ASN A 448 -0.71 -23.82 -5.45
CA ASN A 448 -1.40 -24.56 -4.40
C ASN A 448 -1.48 -23.75 -3.10
N ALA A 449 -2.19 -24.26 -2.10
CA ALA A 449 -2.30 -23.61 -0.79
C ALA A 449 -0.90 -23.31 -0.21
N GLY A 450 -0.60 -22.02 -0.01
CA GLY A 450 0.74 -21.54 0.33
C GLY A 450 0.95 -20.10 -0.14
N THR A 451 2.18 -19.59 0.00
CA THR A 451 2.57 -18.28 -0.54
C THR A 451 3.78 -18.45 -1.44
N THR A 452 3.63 -18.08 -2.72
CA THR A 452 4.69 -18.14 -3.72
C THR A 452 5.23 -16.74 -3.95
N VAL A 453 6.53 -16.55 -3.73
CA VAL A 453 7.20 -15.28 -4.01
C VAL A 453 7.73 -15.30 -5.44
N PHE A 454 7.30 -14.35 -6.25
CA PHE A 454 7.87 -14.02 -7.54
C PHE A 454 8.85 -12.86 -7.33
N ASP A 455 10.14 -13.18 -7.24
CA ASP A 455 11.22 -12.21 -7.16
C ASP A 455 11.74 -11.92 -8.56
N THR A 456 11.32 -10.80 -9.14
CA THR A 456 11.79 -10.41 -10.47
C THR A 456 13.24 -9.96 -10.50
N ASN A 457 13.84 -9.65 -9.34
CA ASN A 457 15.23 -9.22 -9.22
C ASN A 457 15.61 -8.09 -10.21
N GLY A 458 14.65 -7.20 -10.52
CA GLY A 458 14.83 -6.09 -11.45
C GLY A 458 14.51 -6.38 -12.93
N ASN A 459 14.12 -7.61 -13.27
CA ASN A 459 13.82 -8.03 -14.64
C ASN A 459 12.31 -7.95 -14.97
N ASP A 460 11.98 -7.72 -16.24
CA ASP A 460 10.60 -7.79 -16.70
C ASP A 460 10.23 -9.22 -17.09
N ILE A 461 9.16 -9.72 -16.47
CA ILE A 461 8.70 -11.10 -16.58
C ILE A 461 7.27 -11.11 -17.10
N THR A 462 7.00 -11.90 -18.12
CA THR A 462 5.65 -12.08 -18.66
C THR A 462 5.20 -13.52 -18.47
N ILE A 463 4.12 -13.73 -17.73
CA ILE A 463 3.41 -15.00 -17.64
C ILE A 463 2.19 -14.90 -18.54
N ALA A 464 2.26 -15.50 -19.72
CA ALA A 464 1.17 -15.54 -20.70
C ALA A 464 0.37 -16.85 -20.67
N GLY A 465 0.81 -17.83 -19.87
CA GLY A 465 0.07 -19.06 -19.60
C GLY A 465 -0.90 -18.92 -18.43
N ASP A 466 -1.76 -19.94 -18.24
CA ASP A 466 -2.80 -19.92 -17.21
C ASP A 466 -2.19 -19.86 -15.80
N LEU A 467 -2.61 -18.88 -15.01
CA LEU A 467 -2.37 -18.82 -13.57
C LEU A 467 -3.59 -19.39 -12.83
N VAL A 468 -3.40 -20.45 -12.03
CA VAL A 468 -4.50 -21.17 -11.36
C VAL A 468 -4.15 -21.52 -9.91
N GLY A 469 -5.16 -21.88 -9.11
CA GLY A 469 -5.01 -22.35 -7.73
C GLY A 469 -5.42 -21.33 -6.66
N GLY A 470 -5.25 -21.69 -5.39
CA GLY A 470 -5.71 -20.91 -4.23
C GLY A 470 -4.60 -20.29 -3.37
N GLY A 471 -3.32 -20.49 -3.74
CA GLY A 471 -2.18 -19.92 -3.03
C GLY A 471 -1.97 -18.43 -3.29
N ASN A 472 -1.31 -17.73 -2.37
CA ASN A 472 -1.00 -16.32 -2.55
C ASN A 472 0.18 -16.11 -3.50
N LEU A 473 0.09 -15.05 -4.31
CA LEU A 473 1.19 -14.52 -5.10
C LEU A 473 1.81 -13.34 -4.34
N VAL A 474 3.11 -13.37 -4.07
CA VAL A 474 3.87 -12.23 -3.54
C VAL A 474 4.86 -11.75 -4.58
N LYS A 475 4.73 -10.52 -5.06
CA LYS A 475 5.66 -9.89 -5.98
C LYS A 475 6.73 -9.10 -5.22
N THR A 476 8.00 -9.37 -5.53
CA THR A 476 9.19 -8.62 -5.07
C THR A 476 10.12 -8.31 -6.25
N GLY A 477 11.17 -7.53 -6.01
CA GLY A 477 12.09 -7.06 -7.05
C GLY A 477 11.54 -5.87 -7.86
N ALA A 478 12.42 -5.05 -8.42
CA ALA A 478 12.03 -3.77 -9.04
C ALA A 478 11.35 -3.90 -10.41
N GLY A 479 11.50 -5.03 -11.11
CA GLY A 479 10.98 -5.22 -12.47
C GLY A 479 9.46 -5.47 -12.53
N VAL A 480 8.91 -5.50 -13.74
CA VAL A 480 7.48 -5.71 -14.00
C VAL A 480 7.14 -7.20 -14.10
N LEU A 481 6.12 -7.65 -13.37
CA LEU A 481 5.48 -8.95 -13.59
C LEU A 481 4.18 -8.74 -14.37
N THR A 482 4.20 -9.03 -15.66
CA THR A 482 3.02 -8.99 -16.53
C THR A 482 2.29 -10.31 -16.46
N LEU A 483 1.02 -10.29 -16.06
CA LEU A 483 0.11 -11.42 -16.12
C LEU A 483 -0.80 -11.21 -17.34
N ALA A 484 -0.52 -11.95 -18.42
CA ALA A 484 -1.29 -11.90 -19.66
C ALA A 484 -2.18 -13.14 -19.74
N SER A 485 -3.49 -12.96 -19.89
CA SER A 485 -4.40 -14.10 -20.11
C SER A 485 -4.47 -14.43 -21.61
N PRO A 486 -4.37 -15.71 -22.02
CA PRO A 486 -4.46 -16.11 -23.41
C PRO A 486 -5.93 -16.19 -23.87
N SER A 487 -6.59 -15.04 -24.07
CA SER A 487 -7.93 -14.89 -24.67
C SER A 487 -9.12 -15.60 -23.98
N GLU A 488 -10.32 -15.03 -24.15
CA GLU A 488 -11.60 -15.54 -23.64
C GLU A 488 -11.99 -16.92 -24.20
N PRO A 489 -12.76 -17.76 -23.48
CA PRO A 489 -13.31 -17.52 -22.14
C PRO A 489 -12.34 -18.02 -21.06
N SER A 490 -11.67 -17.13 -20.34
CA SER A 490 -10.75 -17.53 -19.27
C SER A 490 -11.54 -17.98 -18.03
N PRO A 491 -11.53 -19.27 -17.63
CA PRO A 491 -12.20 -19.69 -16.41
C PRO A 491 -11.45 -19.14 -15.20
N LEU A 492 -12.14 -18.32 -14.42
CA LEU A 492 -11.81 -17.83 -13.07
C LEU A 492 -11.21 -18.93 -12.16
N ASN A 493 -9.92 -19.21 -12.24
CA ASN A 493 -9.33 -20.34 -11.50
C ASN A 493 -8.15 -19.98 -10.59
N PHE A 494 -7.65 -18.74 -10.64
CA PHE A 494 -6.83 -18.21 -9.56
C PHE A 494 -7.74 -17.56 -8.50
N SER A 495 -7.57 -17.95 -7.24
CA SER A 495 -8.42 -17.50 -6.13
C SER A 495 -7.63 -17.03 -4.91
N GLY A 496 -6.31 -17.13 -4.94
CA GLY A 496 -5.44 -16.61 -3.90
C GLY A 496 -5.25 -15.09 -3.96
N GLY A 497 -4.74 -14.49 -2.89
CA GLY A 497 -4.44 -13.07 -2.83
C GLY A 497 -3.15 -12.72 -3.59
N THR A 498 -3.06 -11.48 -4.07
CA THR A 498 -1.85 -10.89 -4.66
C THR A 498 -1.29 -9.83 -3.72
N ILE A 499 0.00 -9.91 -3.37
CA ILE A 499 0.69 -8.94 -2.52
C ILE A 499 1.88 -8.38 -3.29
N ILE A 500 1.97 -7.06 -3.40
CA ILE A 500 3.01 -6.37 -4.18
C ILE A 500 3.91 -5.60 -3.20
N ASN A 501 5.09 -6.16 -2.92
CA ASN A 501 6.08 -5.58 -2.01
C ASN A 501 7.15 -4.75 -2.74
N GLY A 502 7.21 -4.81 -4.08
CA GLY A 502 8.17 -4.06 -4.88
C GLY A 502 7.98 -4.26 -6.37
N GLY A 503 8.31 -3.22 -7.14
CA GLY A 503 8.13 -3.21 -8.60
C GLY A 503 6.66 -3.20 -8.99
N THR A 504 6.36 -3.63 -10.21
CA THR A 504 5.00 -3.55 -10.77
C THR A 504 4.43 -4.94 -11.02
N VAL A 505 3.16 -5.17 -10.68
CA VAL A 505 2.35 -6.22 -11.32
C VAL A 505 1.50 -5.54 -12.37
N ARG A 506 1.61 -5.97 -13.63
CA ARG A 506 0.85 -5.44 -14.76
C ARG A 506 -0.16 -6.46 -15.24
N VAL A 507 -1.39 -6.04 -15.47
CA VAL A 507 -2.44 -6.85 -16.09
C VAL A 507 -2.89 -6.18 -17.38
N ASN A 508 -2.70 -6.87 -18.50
CA ASN A 508 -3.22 -6.44 -19.80
C ASN A 508 -4.63 -7.04 -19.91
N ALA A 509 -5.68 -6.26 -19.72
CA ALA A 509 -7.03 -6.78 -19.95
C ALA A 509 -7.51 -6.44 -21.34
N GLU A 510 -7.76 -7.49 -22.12
CA GLU A 510 -8.67 -7.37 -23.24
C GLU A 510 -10.10 -7.35 -22.65
N ALA A 511 -10.66 -6.16 -22.51
CA ALA A 511 -12.06 -5.87 -22.17
C ALA A 511 -12.64 -6.52 -20.89
N ASN A 512 -12.74 -5.72 -19.82
CA ASN A 512 -13.76 -5.82 -18.76
C ASN A 512 -13.65 -6.91 -17.69
N ASN A 513 -12.51 -7.56 -17.45
CA ASN A 513 -12.42 -8.52 -16.34
C ASN A 513 -11.10 -8.45 -15.57
N PHE A 514 -11.19 -8.16 -14.27
CA PHE A 514 -10.13 -8.18 -13.26
C PHE A 514 -9.57 -9.61 -13.01
N CYS A 515 -9.70 -10.51 -13.99
CA CYS A 515 -9.56 -11.95 -13.87
C CYS A 515 -8.11 -12.41 -13.68
N ALA A 516 -7.12 -11.64 -14.14
CA ALA A 516 -5.70 -12.05 -14.12
C ALA A 516 -5.07 -12.15 -12.72
N THR A 517 -5.60 -11.44 -11.72
CA THR A 517 -5.20 -11.57 -10.29
C THR A 517 -6.17 -12.42 -9.48
N GLY A 518 -7.17 -13.03 -10.11
CA GLY A 518 -8.09 -13.95 -9.46
C GLY A 518 -9.14 -13.29 -8.54
N SER A 519 -9.86 -14.14 -7.81
CA SER A 519 -10.92 -13.72 -6.86
C SER A 519 -10.41 -13.29 -5.47
N GLY A 520 -9.09 -13.34 -5.24
CA GLY A 520 -8.46 -12.88 -4.01
C GLY A 520 -8.19 -11.36 -3.98
N ALA A 521 -7.89 -10.84 -2.80
CA ALA A 521 -7.55 -9.42 -2.64
C ALA A 521 -6.16 -9.09 -3.21
N VAL A 522 -6.02 -7.88 -3.75
CA VAL A 522 -4.74 -7.30 -4.18
C VAL A 522 -4.28 -6.33 -3.10
N THR A 523 -3.09 -6.53 -2.53
CA THR A 523 -2.48 -5.65 -1.53
C THR A 523 -1.24 -5.00 -2.12
N ILE A 524 -1.19 -3.67 -2.12
CA ILE A 524 -0.09 -2.88 -2.66
C ILE A 524 0.65 -2.25 -1.47
N ASN A 525 1.87 -2.70 -1.22
CA ASN A 525 2.74 -2.20 -0.15
C ASN A 525 3.70 -1.12 -0.66
N ASN A 526 4.50 -0.58 0.26
CA ASN A 526 5.48 0.45 -0.03
C ASN A 526 6.42 0.04 -1.18
N GLY A 527 6.50 0.87 -2.23
CA GLY A 527 7.32 0.61 -3.41
C GLY A 527 6.72 -0.41 -4.39
N GLY A 528 5.53 -0.93 -4.12
CA GLY A 528 4.75 -1.75 -5.03
C GLY A 528 3.82 -0.91 -5.90
N ALA A 529 3.65 -1.33 -7.15
CA ALA A 529 2.69 -0.77 -8.08
C ALA A 529 1.79 -1.85 -8.68
N PHE A 530 0.51 -1.56 -8.80
CA PHE A 530 -0.41 -2.38 -9.59
C PHE A 530 -0.82 -1.58 -10.83
N HIS A 531 -0.45 -2.08 -12.01
CA HIS A 531 -0.71 -1.45 -13.29
C HIS A 531 -1.81 -2.17 -14.03
N ILE A 532 -2.86 -1.41 -14.31
CA ILE A 532 -4.08 -1.88 -14.93
C ILE A 532 -4.26 -1.15 -16.27
N ASP A 533 -4.24 -1.89 -17.38
CA ASP A 533 -4.50 -1.36 -18.72
C ASP A 533 -5.99 -1.52 -19.11
N ASP A 534 -6.65 -0.41 -19.48
CA ASP A 534 -7.99 -0.31 -20.07
C ASP A 534 -9.13 -0.94 -19.22
N ILE A 535 -9.09 -0.74 -17.89
CA ILE A 535 -10.03 -1.36 -16.93
C ILE A 535 -10.65 -0.35 -15.97
N GLN A 536 -11.93 -0.58 -15.66
CA GLN A 536 -12.66 0.00 -14.53
C GLN A 536 -12.42 -0.79 -13.22
N VAL A 537 -12.20 -0.10 -12.10
CA VAL A 537 -12.13 -0.74 -10.77
C VAL A 537 -13.53 -0.89 -10.17
N GLY A 538 -14.08 -2.12 -10.25
CA GLY A 538 -15.44 -2.52 -9.84
C GLY A 538 -16.09 -3.46 -10.87
N VAL A 539 -16.94 -4.41 -10.47
CA VAL A 539 -17.48 -5.40 -11.43
C VAL A 539 -18.90 -5.09 -11.91
N PRO A 540 -19.23 -5.48 -13.15
CA PRO A 540 -20.35 -6.32 -13.51
C PRO A 540 -21.65 -6.18 -12.72
N TRP A 541 -21.92 -7.28 -12.04
CA TRP A 541 -23.12 -7.61 -11.31
C TRP A 541 -22.71 -8.76 -10.37
N GLY A 542 -22.85 -8.58 -9.05
CA GLY A 542 -22.62 -9.64 -8.06
C GLY A 542 -21.51 -9.35 -7.04
N SER A 543 -21.59 -10.02 -5.88
CA SER A 543 -20.58 -9.93 -4.82
C SER A 543 -19.27 -10.55 -5.30
N VAL A 544 -18.26 -9.75 -5.62
CA VAL A 544 -16.89 -10.25 -5.83
C VAL A 544 -16.00 -9.99 -4.62
N SER A 545 -15.14 -10.97 -4.37
CA SER A 545 -14.24 -11.07 -3.21
C SER A 545 -12.93 -10.28 -3.36
N SER A 546 -12.62 -9.75 -4.56
CA SER A 546 -11.35 -9.07 -4.84
C SER A 546 -11.41 -7.59 -4.48
N ARG A 547 -10.80 -7.23 -3.35
CA ARG A 547 -10.57 -5.84 -2.92
C ARG A 547 -9.14 -5.42 -3.27
N ILE A 548 -8.94 -4.18 -3.69
CA ILE A 548 -7.61 -3.56 -3.77
C ILE A 548 -7.35 -2.82 -2.45
N PHE A 549 -6.30 -3.19 -1.76
CA PHE A 549 -5.78 -2.53 -0.57
C PHE A 549 -4.53 -1.74 -0.92
N LEU A 550 -4.54 -0.44 -0.67
CA LEU A 550 -3.35 0.41 -0.76
C LEU A 550 -2.82 0.68 0.65
N ASN A 551 -1.61 0.22 0.90
CA ASN A 551 -0.83 0.56 2.08
C ASN A 551 0.11 1.73 1.77
N HIS A 552 0.73 2.31 2.81
CA HIS A 552 1.67 3.42 2.67
C HIS A 552 2.72 3.15 1.59
N GLY A 553 2.89 4.11 0.66
CA GLY A 553 3.83 4.06 -0.46
C GLY A 553 3.39 3.17 -1.62
N GLY A 554 2.18 2.62 -1.60
CA GLY A 554 1.62 1.84 -2.70
C GLY A 554 1.10 2.72 -3.84
N THR A 555 1.30 2.29 -5.09
CA THR A 555 0.83 3.00 -6.29
C THR A 555 -0.17 2.17 -7.09
N LEU A 556 -1.28 2.78 -7.49
CA LEU A 556 -2.21 2.23 -8.47
C LEU A 556 -2.06 2.99 -9.80
N LEU A 557 -1.72 2.26 -10.86
CA LEU A 557 -1.48 2.80 -12.20
C LEU A 557 -2.61 2.41 -13.15
N GLY A 558 -3.19 3.39 -13.83
CA GLY A 558 -4.20 3.18 -14.86
C GLY A 558 -3.76 3.74 -16.22
N THR A 559 -3.98 2.98 -17.29
CA THR A 559 -3.69 3.35 -18.69
C THR A 559 -4.88 2.99 -19.58
N GLY A 560 -4.98 3.59 -20.76
CA GLY A 560 -6.00 3.23 -21.77
C GLY A 560 -7.19 4.19 -21.87
N PRO A 561 -7.94 4.13 -22.98
CA PRO A 561 -9.02 5.08 -23.31
C PRO A 561 -10.38 4.74 -22.67
N GLY A 562 -10.55 3.57 -22.07
CA GLY A 562 -11.83 3.01 -21.68
C GLY A 562 -12.62 3.79 -20.63
N ALA A 563 -13.77 4.32 -21.05
CA ALA A 563 -14.91 4.67 -20.21
C ALA A 563 -16.01 3.63 -20.42
N ASN A 564 -16.18 2.67 -19.51
CA ASN A 564 -17.37 1.80 -19.46
C ASN A 564 -17.64 1.34 -18.02
N TYR A 565 -18.93 1.06 -17.77
CA TYR A 565 -19.61 1.18 -16.47
C TYR A 565 -20.08 -0.18 -15.94
N SER A 566 -19.86 -0.47 -14.65
CA SER A 566 -20.64 -1.51 -13.98
C SER A 566 -20.69 -1.53 -12.45
N ARG A 567 -21.69 -2.27 -11.95
CA ARG A 567 -22.42 -2.13 -10.68
C ARG A 567 -22.07 -3.22 -9.65
N GLY A 568 -21.57 -2.79 -8.50
CA GLY A 568 -21.65 -3.55 -7.24
C GLY A 568 -20.31 -3.83 -6.55
N GLY A 569 -20.33 -3.77 -5.21
CA GLY A 569 -19.24 -4.18 -4.31
C GLY A 569 -18.16 -3.14 -4.02
N ASP A 570 -17.41 -3.35 -2.93
CA ASP A 570 -16.36 -2.43 -2.47
C ASP A 570 -15.03 -2.75 -3.18
N ALA A 571 -14.54 -1.88 -4.06
CA ALA A 571 -13.40 -2.22 -4.92
C ALA A 571 -12.04 -1.68 -4.44
N LEU A 572 -12.00 -0.49 -3.83
CA LEU A 572 -10.76 0.20 -3.43
C LEU A 572 -10.76 0.59 -1.95
N THR A 573 -9.73 0.21 -1.22
CA THR A 573 -9.54 0.54 0.20
C THR A 573 -8.13 1.06 0.45
N VAL A 574 -8.01 2.29 0.94
CA VAL A 574 -6.78 2.84 1.52
C VAL A 574 -6.71 2.40 2.97
N GLN A 575 -5.70 1.62 3.33
CA GLN A 575 -5.54 1.12 4.70
C GLN A 575 -5.18 2.25 5.66
N ASN A 576 -5.54 2.09 6.93
CA ASN A 576 -5.32 3.14 7.93
C ASN A 576 -3.88 3.20 8.40
N GLY A 577 -3.38 4.42 8.52
CA GLY A 577 -2.21 4.73 9.33
C GLY A 577 -2.49 4.62 10.83
N THR A 578 -1.42 4.75 11.61
CA THR A 578 -1.52 5.03 13.05
C THR A 578 -1.52 6.55 13.26
N VAL A 579 -1.85 7.01 14.46
CA VAL A 579 -1.77 8.45 14.82
C VAL A 579 -0.39 9.06 14.58
N ASP A 580 0.66 8.23 14.53
CA ASP A 580 2.05 8.66 14.37
C ASP A 580 2.60 8.44 12.94
N SER A 581 1.78 7.95 11.99
CA SER A 581 2.26 7.61 10.64
C SER A 581 1.19 7.79 9.58
N GLU A 582 1.34 8.85 8.78
CA GLU A 582 0.49 9.14 7.61
C GLU A 582 0.55 8.00 6.59
N VAL A 583 -0.60 7.49 6.12
CA VAL A 583 -0.64 6.59 4.96
C VAL A 583 -0.80 7.44 3.71
N VAL A 584 0.24 7.45 2.88
CA VAL A 584 0.24 8.16 1.61
C VAL A 584 0.26 7.16 0.47
N VAL A 585 -0.66 7.30 -0.47
CA VAL A 585 -0.82 6.40 -1.61
C VAL A 585 -0.96 7.20 -2.89
N ASP A 586 -0.57 6.61 -4.00
CA ASP A 586 -0.58 7.26 -5.31
C ASP A 586 -1.56 6.58 -6.27
N ILE A 587 -2.39 7.39 -6.93
CA ILE A 587 -3.18 7.01 -8.10
C ILE A 587 -2.61 7.77 -9.28
N LYS A 588 -2.15 7.06 -10.30
CA LYS A 588 -1.36 7.67 -11.37
C LYS A 588 -1.79 7.19 -12.76
N THR A 589 -1.88 8.14 -13.68
CA THR A 589 -2.00 7.91 -15.12
C THR A 589 -0.64 8.08 -15.79
N LEU A 590 -0.40 7.44 -16.94
CA LEU A 590 0.89 7.52 -17.63
C LEU A 590 0.89 8.50 -18.81
N ASN A 591 -0.24 8.64 -19.49
CA ASN A 591 -0.42 9.43 -20.71
C ASN A 591 -1.62 10.37 -20.60
N ALA A 592 -1.60 11.46 -21.37
CA ALA A 592 -2.67 12.47 -21.34
C ALA A 592 -4.02 11.94 -21.83
N THR A 593 -4.01 10.86 -22.61
CA THR A 593 -5.20 10.16 -23.11
C THR A 593 -5.75 9.12 -22.15
N ASP A 594 -5.01 8.78 -21.08
CA ASP A 594 -5.43 7.75 -20.13
C ASP A 594 -6.59 8.27 -19.28
N VAL A 595 -7.63 7.47 -19.15
CA VAL A 595 -8.79 7.75 -18.30
C VAL A 595 -8.95 6.60 -17.31
N PHE A 596 -8.83 6.89 -16.02
CA PHE A 596 -8.94 5.90 -14.96
C PHE A 596 -10.17 6.16 -14.08
N THR A 597 -11.18 5.29 -14.17
CA THR A 597 -12.50 5.51 -13.56
C THR A 597 -12.75 4.60 -12.36
N PHE A 598 -13.15 5.20 -11.23
CA PHE A 598 -13.61 4.51 -10.03
C PHE A 598 -15.13 4.49 -9.99
N GLY A 599 -15.71 3.29 -10.22
CA GLY A 599 -17.15 3.07 -10.23
C GLY A 599 -17.79 3.05 -8.83
N ASN A 600 -17.00 2.75 -7.80
CA ASN A 600 -17.45 2.63 -6.41
C ASN A 600 -16.73 3.63 -5.50
N THR A 601 -17.31 3.89 -4.33
CA THR A 601 -16.70 4.75 -3.30
C THR A 601 -15.32 4.24 -2.89
N VAL A 602 -14.32 5.12 -2.94
CA VAL A 602 -13.01 4.87 -2.31
C VAL A 602 -13.19 4.82 -0.80
N ARG A 603 -12.63 3.82 -0.15
CA ARG A 603 -12.80 3.62 1.30
C ARG A 603 -11.52 3.80 2.06
N THR A 604 -11.70 4.11 3.33
CA THR A 604 -10.67 3.90 4.34
C THR A 604 -10.86 2.53 4.97
N GLY A 605 -9.76 1.83 5.26
CA GLY A 605 -9.79 0.54 5.98
C GLY A 605 -10.43 0.67 7.36
N THR A 606 -10.77 -0.45 7.98
CA THR A 606 -11.22 -0.44 9.39
C THR A 606 -10.09 0.05 10.29
N ALA A 607 -10.28 1.18 10.96
CA ALA A 607 -9.34 1.66 11.96
C ALA A 607 -9.35 0.71 13.17
N PRO A 608 -8.20 0.37 13.76
CA PRO A 608 -8.16 -0.06 15.15
C PRO A 608 -8.93 0.98 15.98
N THR A 609 -9.79 0.52 16.89
CA THR A 609 -10.66 1.38 17.70
C THR A 609 -9.85 2.51 18.35
N GLY A 610 -10.24 3.77 18.13
CA GLY A 610 -9.63 4.93 18.80
C GLY A 610 -8.62 5.74 17.97
N LEU A 611 -8.38 5.42 16.70
CA LEU A 611 -7.49 6.20 15.81
C LEU A 611 -8.31 7.06 14.83
N ASP A 612 -7.96 8.35 14.70
CA ASP A 612 -8.53 9.25 13.70
C ASP A 612 -7.88 9.00 12.34
N SER A 613 -8.66 8.50 11.38
CA SER A 613 -8.28 8.29 9.98
C SER A 613 -8.00 9.58 9.18
N SER A 614 -7.80 10.72 9.84
CA SER A 614 -7.49 12.01 9.21
C SER A 614 -6.05 12.09 8.64
N TYR A 615 -5.24 11.03 8.82
CA TYR A 615 -3.85 10.92 8.34
C TYR A 615 -3.70 10.08 7.05
N ASN A 616 -4.75 9.87 6.27
CA ASN A 616 -4.60 9.23 4.96
C ASN A 616 -4.54 10.31 3.88
N LYS A 617 -3.65 10.16 2.90
CA LYS A 617 -3.53 11.06 1.75
C LYS A 617 -3.52 10.26 0.46
N ILE A 618 -4.45 10.59 -0.44
CA ILE A 618 -4.43 10.09 -1.81
C ILE A 618 -3.81 11.17 -2.69
N ARG A 619 -2.70 10.82 -3.34
CA ARG A 619 -2.09 11.63 -4.38
C ARG A 619 -2.62 11.23 -5.75
N VAL A 620 -3.12 12.19 -6.51
CA VAL A 620 -3.48 12.01 -7.91
C VAL A 620 -2.39 12.63 -8.77
N SER A 621 -1.80 11.86 -9.66
CA SER A 621 -0.69 12.32 -10.51
C SER A 621 -0.75 11.74 -11.92
N GLY A 622 0.19 12.20 -12.76
CA GLY A 622 0.21 11.86 -14.18
C GLY A 622 -0.56 12.87 -15.04
N PRO A 623 -0.40 12.81 -16.37
CA PRO A 623 -0.99 13.79 -17.28
C PRO A 623 -2.45 13.49 -17.69
N GLY A 624 -2.96 12.30 -17.40
CA GLY A 624 -4.30 11.85 -17.77
C GLY A 624 -5.38 12.25 -16.76
N ARG A 625 -6.49 11.51 -16.78
CA ARG A 625 -7.70 11.82 -16.01
C ARG A 625 -8.07 10.69 -15.07
N VAL A 626 -8.33 11.02 -13.81
CA VAL A 626 -8.91 10.13 -12.79
C VAL A 626 -10.34 10.57 -12.53
N VAL A 627 -11.31 9.66 -12.64
CA VAL A 627 -12.74 9.95 -12.50
C VAL A 627 -13.31 9.21 -11.28
N LEU A 628 -13.93 9.96 -10.37
CA LEU A 628 -14.68 9.44 -9.24
C LEU A 628 -16.18 9.57 -9.56
N SER A 629 -16.81 8.48 -10.00
CA SER A 629 -18.20 8.52 -10.48
C SER A 629 -19.25 8.29 -9.39
N SER A 630 -18.85 7.78 -8.21
CA SER A 630 -19.75 7.58 -7.07
C SER A 630 -19.05 7.86 -5.73
N GLY A 631 -19.84 8.28 -4.74
CA GLY A 631 -19.38 8.54 -3.38
C GLY A 631 -20.20 7.81 -2.33
N GLY A 632 -19.73 7.82 -1.09
CA GLY A 632 -20.37 7.07 -0.01
C GLY A 632 -21.76 7.61 0.32
N THR A 633 -22.66 6.75 0.79
CA THR A 633 -23.95 7.16 1.37
C THR A 633 -23.94 7.18 2.90
N THR A 634 -22.92 6.57 3.53
CA THR A 634 -22.72 6.57 4.99
C THR A 634 -21.24 6.76 5.33
N SER A 635 -20.94 7.23 6.55
CA SER A 635 -19.56 7.51 6.97
C SER A 635 -18.70 6.25 7.13
N THR A 636 -19.29 5.07 7.20
CA THR A 636 -18.57 3.79 7.32
C THR A 636 -18.06 3.28 5.98
N VAL A 637 -18.60 3.79 4.86
CA VAL A 637 -18.24 3.37 3.50
C VAL A 637 -17.43 4.42 2.75
N ALA A 638 -17.20 5.61 3.32
CA ALA A 638 -16.53 6.73 2.66
C ALA A 638 -15.04 6.83 3.05
N PHE A 639 -14.22 7.32 2.13
CA PHE A 639 -12.83 7.69 2.40
C PHE A 639 -12.76 8.82 3.43
N ARG A 640 -11.79 8.70 4.32
CA ARG A 640 -11.45 9.63 5.39
C ARG A 640 -9.96 9.92 5.26
N GLY A 641 -9.60 11.19 5.11
CA GLY A 641 -8.25 11.64 4.80
C GLY A 641 -8.27 12.93 3.97
N SER A 642 -7.27 13.11 3.12
CA SER A 642 -7.09 14.25 2.22
C SER A 642 -6.75 13.81 0.80
N TRP A 643 -7.04 14.69 -0.16
CA TRP A 643 -6.64 14.54 -1.56
C TRP A 643 -5.58 15.58 -1.91
N GLU A 644 -4.55 15.15 -2.63
CA GLU A 644 -3.51 16.01 -3.18
C GLU A 644 -3.42 15.75 -4.70
N ILE A 645 -3.82 16.73 -5.50
CA ILE A 645 -3.86 16.59 -6.96
C ILE A 645 -2.61 17.29 -7.50
N ASN A 646 -1.62 16.49 -7.90
CA ASN A 646 -0.27 16.92 -8.29
C ASN A 646 -0.08 17.00 -9.80
N GLY A 647 -0.99 16.45 -10.60
CA GLY A 647 -0.98 16.54 -12.06
C GLY A 647 -2.25 15.98 -12.67
N GLY A 648 -2.50 16.35 -13.92
CA GLY A 648 -3.64 15.84 -14.68
C GLY A 648 -4.97 16.35 -14.15
N ILE A 649 -6.00 15.51 -14.25
CA ILE A 649 -7.39 15.87 -13.93
C ILE A 649 -7.94 14.90 -12.90
N LEU A 650 -8.36 15.38 -11.73
CA LEU A 650 -9.30 14.66 -10.87
C LEU A 650 -10.71 15.14 -11.16
N GLN A 651 -11.56 14.26 -11.64
CA GLN A 651 -12.95 14.54 -11.98
C GLN A 651 -13.90 13.91 -10.96
N VAL A 652 -14.85 14.68 -10.45
CA VAL A 652 -15.96 14.21 -9.60
C VAL A 652 -17.26 14.23 -10.41
N GLY A 653 -17.89 13.08 -10.61
CA GLY A 653 -19.04 12.91 -11.52
C GLY A 653 -18.65 12.84 -13.01
N PRO A 654 -19.60 12.70 -13.96
CA PRO A 654 -21.04 12.82 -13.78
C PRO A 654 -21.75 11.57 -13.21
N LEU A 655 -23.01 11.75 -12.83
CA LEU A 655 -23.89 10.71 -12.30
C LEU A 655 -24.35 9.81 -13.47
N LEU A 656 -23.76 8.63 -13.60
CA LEU A 656 -24.17 7.64 -14.60
C LEU A 656 -25.25 6.76 -13.96
N GLY A 657 -26.48 6.82 -14.47
CA GLY A 657 -27.71 6.43 -13.77
C GLY A 657 -27.67 5.13 -12.95
N SER A 658 -27.65 5.25 -11.60
CA SER A 658 -28.17 4.24 -10.65
C SER A 658 -28.20 4.74 -9.20
N SER A 659 -28.97 4.04 -8.36
CA SER A 659 -29.34 4.34 -6.97
C SER A 659 -28.28 4.04 -5.89
N LEU A 660 -27.00 3.91 -6.22
CA LEU A 660 -25.95 3.56 -5.24
C LEU A 660 -24.79 4.56 -5.28
N GLY A 661 -24.81 5.50 -4.33
CA GLY A 661 -23.73 6.45 -4.09
C GLY A 661 -24.05 7.87 -4.54
N GLU A 662 -23.51 8.84 -3.82
CA GLU A 662 -23.70 10.26 -4.08
C GLU A 662 -22.39 10.82 -4.66
N PRO A 663 -22.33 11.22 -5.95
CA PRO A 663 -21.10 11.75 -6.55
C PRO A 663 -20.53 12.95 -5.78
N LEU A 664 -21.38 13.74 -5.12
CA LEU A 664 -20.96 14.85 -4.25
C LEU A 664 -20.11 14.41 -3.05
N ASN A 665 -20.22 13.14 -2.66
CA ASN A 665 -19.44 12.54 -1.57
C ASN A 665 -18.25 11.72 -2.09
N ALA A 666 -17.90 11.79 -3.39
CA ALA A 666 -16.89 10.93 -3.99
C ALA A 666 -15.47 11.18 -3.46
N LEU A 667 -15.19 12.42 -3.02
CA LEU A 667 -13.96 12.76 -2.30
C LEU A 667 -13.95 12.19 -0.87
N GLY A 668 -15.11 11.82 -0.32
CA GLY A 668 -15.24 11.21 1.01
C GLY A 668 -15.66 12.18 2.12
N PHE A 669 -16.13 11.60 3.22
CA PHE A 669 -16.58 12.29 4.42
C PHE A 669 -16.61 11.35 5.63
N ARG A 670 -16.72 11.92 6.83
CA ARG A 670 -17.01 11.18 8.07
C ARG A 670 -18.10 11.88 8.88
N THR A 671 -18.64 11.17 9.86
CA THR A 671 -19.54 11.75 10.88
C THR A 671 -18.80 11.79 12.21
N ASP A 672 -18.83 12.92 12.91
CA ASP A 672 -18.29 13.05 14.28
C ASP A 672 -19.31 12.70 15.39
N GLY A 673 -20.51 12.26 14.98
CA GLY A 673 -21.63 11.94 15.87
C GLY A 673 -22.84 12.86 15.62
N THR A 674 -22.60 14.10 15.16
CA THR A 674 -23.67 15.09 14.88
C THR A 674 -23.49 15.82 13.55
N ASN A 675 -22.26 15.98 13.08
CA ASN A 675 -21.92 16.74 11.89
C ASN A 675 -21.18 15.88 10.86
N PHE A 676 -21.34 16.25 9.60
CA PHE A 676 -20.53 15.74 8.52
C PHE A 676 -19.21 16.52 8.46
N VAL A 677 -18.09 15.80 8.43
CA VAL A 677 -16.75 16.34 8.22
C VAL A 677 -16.24 15.83 6.87
N PHE A 678 -16.10 16.73 5.90
CA PHE A 678 -15.72 16.40 4.53
C PHE A 678 -14.19 16.39 4.36
N THR A 679 -13.68 15.50 3.50
CA THR A 679 -12.25 15.38 3.24
C THR A 679 -11.74 16.60 2.46
N PRO A 680 -10.65 17.26 2.86
CA PRO A 680 -10.08 18.36 2.09
C PRO A 680 -9.40 17.88 0.81
N ALA A 681 -9.37 18.73 -0.21
CA ALA A 681 -8.61 18.51 -1.44
C ALA A 681 -7.74 19.72 -1.79
N THR A 682 -6.47 19.47 -2.10
CA THR A 682 -5.53 20.49 -2.58
C THR A 682 -5.25 20.27 -4.06
N VAL A 683 -5.45 21.32 -4.87
CA VAL A 683 -5.17 21.32 -6.31
C VAL A 683 -3.88 22.11 -6.54
N ASN A 684 -2.79 21.40 -6.84
CA ASN A 684 -1.49 22.02 -7.07
C ASN A 684 -1.34 22.52 -8.52
N ALA A 685 -0.35 23.38 -8.74
CA ALA A 685 -0.02 23.90 -10.06
C ALA A 685 0.19 22.76 -11.09
N GLY A 686 -0.39 22.93 -12.28
CA GLY A 686 -0.37 21.90 -13.34
C GLY A 686 -1.46 20.83 -13.22
N ALA A 687 -2.29 20.88 -12.18
CA ALA A 687 -3.41 19.96 -11.97
C ALA A 687 -4.77 20.65 -12.02
N MET A 688 -5.83 19.86 -12.15
CA MET A 688 -7.21 20.33 -12.24
C MET A 688 -8.19 19.48 -11.44
N LEU A 689 -9.09 20.14 -10.71
CA LEU A 689 -10.32 19.54 -10.18
C LEU A 689 -11.49 19.86 -11.12
N ALA A 690 -12.04 18.83 -11.73
CA ALA A 690 -13.19 18.89 -12.62
C ALA A 690 -14.47 18.45 -11.89
N ILE A 691 -15.53 19.22 -11.99
CA ILE A 691 -16.80 18.96 -11.30
C ILE A 691 -17.89 18.74 -12.35
N GLY A 692 -18.54 17.57 -12.30
CA GLY A 692 -19.57 17.16 -13.26
C GLY A 692 -20.91 16.80 -12.63
N VAL A 693 -21.32 17.41 -11.51
CA VAL A 693 -22.45 16.92 -10.71
C VAL A 693 -23.74 17.71 -10.94
N ASP A 694 -24.85 17.00 -11.18
CA ASP A 694 -26.21 17.47 -11.53
C ASP A 694 -27.00 18.08 -10.34
N GLU A 695 -27.91 19.01 -10.63
CA GLU A 695 -28.83 19.68 -9.69
C GLU A 695 -30.16 18.92 -9.51
N THR A 696 -30.60 18.10 -10.48
CA THR A 696 -31.89 17.40 -10.42
C THR A 696 -31.90 16.14 -11.28
N ASN A 697 -31.86 14.93 -10.69
CA ASN A 697 -32.41 13.77 -11.39
C ASN A 697 -33.95 13.88 -11.35
N PRO A 698 -34.65 14.19 -12.45
CA PRO A 698 -36.10 14.41 -12.43
C PRO A 698 -36.90 13.09 -12.36
N ASN A 699 -36.22 11.93 -12.49
CA ASN A 699 -36.85 10.61 -12.55
C ASN A 699 -36.80 9.82 -11.23
N VAL A 700 -36.21 10.40 -10.18
CA VAL A 700 -36.48 10.01 -8.80
C VAL A 700 -37.26 11.15 -8.18
N GLY A 701 -38.41 10.87 -7.57
CA GLY A 701 -39.17 11.86 -6.81
C GLY A 701 -38.29 12.63 -5.82
N PRO A 702 -38.78 13.75 -5.25
CA PRO A 702 -37.98 14.70 -4.48
C PRO A 702 -37.03 13.97 -3.52
N PRO A 703 -35.75 14.37 -3.46
CA PRO A 703 -34.72 13.61 -2.75
C PRO A 703 -35.20 13.40 -1.33
N THR A 704 -35.37 12.13 -0.94
CA THR A 704 -35.81 11.76 0.41
C THR A 704 -34.84 12.22 1.50
N ASN A 705 -33.69 12.82 1.15
CA ASN A 705 -32.61 13.23 2.06
C ASN A 705 -32.16 14.70 2.00
N GLY A 706 -32.77 15.61 1.21
CA GLY A 706 -32.49 17.06 1.33
C GLY A 706 -31.01 17.48 1.17
N LEU A 707 -30.24 16.79 0.32
CA LEU A 707 -28.82 17.08 0.13
C LEU A 707 -28.58 18.17 -0.91
N PRO A 708 -27.66 19.11 -0.65
CA PRO A 708 -27.44 20.25 -1.54
C PRO A 708 -26.62 19.88 -2.79
N PRO A 709 -26.82 20.56 -3.94
CA PRO A 709 -26.22 20.22 -5.23
C PRO A 709 -24.78 20.77 -5.41
N TYR A 710 -23.97 20.77 -4.37
CA TYR A 710 -22.61 21.33 -4.39
C TYR A 710 -21.62 20.48 -3.59
N ILE A 711 -20.35 20.53 -3.99
CA ILE A 711 -19.26 19.87 -3.25
C ILE A 711 -19.07 20.60 -1.92
N ARG A 712 -19.13 19.85 -0.82
CA ARG A 712 -18.97 20.37 0.56
C ARG A 712 -17.54 20.20 1.09
N ASN A 713 -16.69 19.50 0.35
CA ASN A 713 -15.28 19.30 0.66
C ASN A 713 -14.53 20.66 0.65
N PRO A 714 -13.72 20.96 1.67
CA PRO A 714 -12.81 22.09 1.63
C PRO A 714 -11.82 21.96 0.47
N ILE A 715 -11.72 22.99 -0.37
CA ILE A 715 -10.84 23.02 -1.54
C ILE A 715 -9.75 24.08 -1.34
N THR A 716 -8.49 23.69 -1.55
CA THR A 716 -7.35 24.61 -1.63
C THR A 716 -6.84 24.66 -3.06
N LEU A 717 -6.82 25.85 -3.67
CA LEU A 717 -6.22 26.11 -4.96
C LEU A 717 -4.80 26.66 -4.75
N ASN A 718 -3.81 25.79 -4.91
CA ASN A 718 -2.38 26.11 -4.80
C ASN A 718 -1.76 26.23 -6.21
N GLY A 719 -2.27 27.19 -6.99
CA GLY A 719 -1.88 27.38 -8.39
C GLY A 719 -2.56 26.45 -9.40
N GLY A 720 -3.40 25.51 -8.93
CA GLY A 720 -4.17 24.58 -9.75
C GLY A 720 -5.38 25.21 -10.45
N LYS A 721 -6.24 24.36 -11.02
CA LYS A 721 -7.43 24.77 -11.77
C LYS A 721 -8.72 24.12 -11.24
N ILE A 722 -9.84 24.83 -11.31
CA ILE A 722 -11.19 24.27 -11.09
C ILE A 722 -12.01 24.47 -12.36
N ALA A 723 -12.77 23.45 -12.77
CA ALA A 723 -13.62 23.52 -13.95
C ALA A 723 -14.95 22.79 -13.75
N SER A 724 -15.98 23.19 -14.51
CA SER A 724 -17.21 22.41 -14.68
C SER A 724 -17.13 21.60 -15.98
N THR A 725 -17.52 20.31 -15.94
CA THR A 725 -17.21 19.38 -17.05
C THR A 725 -18.37 18.52 -17.56
N ALA A 726 -19.61 18.72 -17.08
CA ALA A 726 -20.75 17.87 -17.47
C ALA A 726 -21.94 18.64 -18.06
N PHE A 727 -22.78 17.90 -18.80
CA PHE A 727 -24.19 18.21 -19.10
C PHE A 727 -25.08 17.35 -18.20
N ASP A 728 -26.36 17.71 -18.07
CA ASP A 728 -27.38 16.77 -17.57
C ASP A 728 -27.37 15.55 -18.51
N VAL A 729 -27.35 14.34 -17.96
CA VAL A 729 -27.24 13.09 -18.74
C VAL A 729 -28.43 12.22 -18.40
N ASP A 730 -29.20 11.80 -19.40
CA ASP A 730 -30.36 10.96 -19.16
C ASP A 730 -29.98 9.54 -18.71
N GLN A 731 -30.99 8.71 -18.42
CA GLN A 731 -30.78 7.33 -17.96
C GLN A 731 -30.03 6.42 -18.95
N TYR A 732 -29.87 6.86 -20.20
CA TYR A 732 -29.18 6.15 -21.28
C TYR A 732 -27.77 6.68 -21.53
N GLY A 733 -27.35 7.72 -20.80
CA GLY A 733 -26.04 8.34 -21.00
C GLY A 733 -26.05 9.46 -22.06
N ASP A 734 -27.23 9.89 -22.52
CA ASP A 734 -27.34 10.94 -23.54
C ASP A 734 -27.40 12.35 -22.89
N PRO A 735 -26.58 13.31 -23.34
CA PRO A 735 -26.53 14.64 -22.77
C PRO A 735 -27.74 15.51 -23.18
N ASN A 736 -28.38 16.14 -22.19
CA ASN A 736 -29.40 17.15 -22.35
C ASN A 736 -28.76 18.54 -22.49
N VAL A 737 -28.59 19.00 -23.74
CA VAL A 737 -28.01 20.33 -24.05
C VAL A 737 -28.84 21.52 -23.58
N ALA A 738 -30.11 21.33 -23.23
CA ALA A 738 -30.97 22.39 -22.72
C ALA A 738 -30.73 22.68 -21.22
N SER A 739 -30.05 21.78 -20.50
CA SER A 739 -29.78 21.86 -19.06
C SER A 739 -28.28 21.66 -18.78
N PRO A 740 -27.42 22.67 -19.06
CA PRO A 740 -26.00 22.57 -18.75
C PRO A 740 -25.79 22.50 -17.23
N VAL A 741 -25.06 21.48 -16.78
CA VAL A 741 -24.69 21.32 -15.38
C VAL A 741 -23.55 22.29 -15.03
N HIS A 742 -23.64 22.90 -13.85
CA HIS A 742 -22.66 23.87 -13.35
C HIS A 742 -21.95 23.31 -12.13
N GLY A 743 -20.62 23.36 -12.12
CA GLY A 743 -19.85 22.97 -10.95
C GLY A 743 -20.13 23.93 -9.80
N ALA A 744 -20.51 23.42 -8.63
CA ALA A 744 -20.79 24.25 -7.46
C ALA A 744 -19.96 23.80 -6.24
N LEU A 745 -19.44 24.78 -5.52
CA LEU A 745 -18.64 24.64 -4.30
C LEU A 745 -19.41 25.27 -3.14
N GLY A 746 -19.72 24.48 -2.10
CA GLY A 746 -20.33 24.98 -0.86
C GLY A 746 -19.44 24.84 0.38
N GLY A 747 -18.39 24.01 0.31
CA GLY A 747 -17.35 23.92 1.34
C GLY A 747 -16.42 25.13 1.35
N ALA A 748 -15.45 25.13 2.27
CA ALA A 748 -14.45 26.18 2.33
C ALA A 748 -13.59 26.24 1.05
N LEU A 749 -13.24 27.43 0.60
CA LEU A 749 -12.38 27.66 -0.57
C LEU A 749 -11.18 28.54 -0.18
N THR A 750 -9.98 27.98 -0.26
CA THR A 750 -8.72 28.72 -0.07
C THR A 750 -8.03 28.94 -1.41
N VAL A 751 -7.74 30.19 -1.75
CA VAL A 751 -7.11 30.60 -3.01
C VAL A 751 -5.73 31.18 -2.73
N GLN A 752 -4.68 30.43 -3.09
CA GLN A 752 -3.27 30.86 -3.06
C GLN A 752 -2.76 31.25 -4.45
N GLY A 753 -3.60 31.06 -5.47
CA GLY A 753 -3.33 31.32 -6.89
C GLY A 753 -4.00 30.24 -7.73
N GLY A 754 -4.13 30.45 -9.04
CA GLY A 754 -4.64 29.44 -9.97
C GLY A 754 -5.72 29.98 -10.90
N SER A 755 -6.59 29.09 -11.40
CA SER A 755 -7.64 29.48 -12.35
C SER A 755 -8.98 28.79 -12.12
N ILE A 756 -10.07 29.53 -12.37
CA ILE A 756 -11.41 28.98 -12.61
C ILE A 756 -11.62 28.95 -14.11
N LEU A 757 -11.83 27.75 -14.65
CA LEU A 757 -12.13 27.55 -16.06
C LEU A 757 -13.64 27.60 -16.25
N VAL A 758 -14.13 28.59 -16.98
CA VAL A 758 -15.57 28.80 -17.27
C VAL A 758 -15.93 28.24 -18.65
N TYR A 759 -15.31 27.12 -19.00
CA TYR A 759 -15.52 26.31 -20.20
C TYR A 759 -15.35 24.83 -19.85
N ASN A 760 -15.65 23.90 -20.77
CA ASN A 760 -15.36 22.47 -20.57
C ASN A 760 -13.94 22.10 -21.08
N PRO A 761 -12.98 21.78 -20.20
CA PRO A 761 -11.59 21.46 -20.57
C PRO A 761 -11.33 20.00 -20.94
N ILE A 762 -12.31 19.10 -20.83
CA ILE A 762 -12.08 17.64 -20.84
C ILE A 762 -11.96 17.03 -22.26
N ASN A 763 -12.36 17.75 -23.33
CA ASN A 763 -12.20 17.25 -24.69
C ASN A 763 -11.83 18.34 -25.72
N SER A 764 -10.73 18.13 -26.45
CA SER A 764 -10.23 19.04 -27.49
C SER A 764 -10.41 18.50 -28.92
N THR A 765 -10.94 17.29 -29.11
CA THR A 765 -11.01 16.61 -30.41
C THR A 765 -12.41 16.16 -30.83
N LEU A 766 -13.41 16.19 -29.96
CA LEU A 766 -14.80 15.91 -30.34
C LEU A 766 -15.49 17.17 -30.87
N THR A 767 -15.96 17.11 -32.13
CA THR A 767 -17.00 17.99 -32.65
C THR A 767 -18.38 17.39 -32.32
N GLY A 768 -19.24 18.12 -31.61
CA GLY A 768 -20.58 17.65 -31.24
C GLY A 768 -20.94 17.92 -29.77
N TRP A 769 -21.75 17.03 -29.19
CA TRP A 769 -22.44 17.13 -27.88
C TRP A 769 -21.55 17.34 -26.63
N ASP A 770 -20.23 17.34 -26.78
CA ASP A 770 -19.23 17.63 -25.75
C ASP A 770 -18.65 19.06 -25.93
N TYR A 771 -19.55 20.00 -26.23
CA TYR A 771 -19.24 21.35 -26.67
C TYR A 771 -18.42 22.13 -25.63
N GLN A 772 -17.30 22.73 -26.07
CA GLN A 772 -16.45 23.68 -25.30
C GLN A 772 -17.15 25.02 -24.95
N GLY A 773 -18.47 25.08 -25.02
CA GLY A 773 -19.22 26.29 -24.76
C GLY A 773 -19.09 26.79 -23.32
N PRO A 774 -19.64 27.98 -23.06
CA PRO A 774 -19.71 28.59 -21.74
C PRO A 774 -20.13 27.60 -20.65
N ARG A 775 -19.41 27.59 -19.54
CA ARG A 775 -19.76 26.85 -18.31
C ARG A 775 -19.63 27.76 -17.10
N ASN A 776 -20.50 27.58 -16.13
CA ASN A 776 -20.41 28.30 -14.88
C ASN A 776 -19.71 27.45 -13.81
N VAL A 777 -18.98 28.14 -12.94
CA VAL A 777 -18.52 27.60 -11.65
C VAL A 777 -19.12 28.50 -10.57
N ASN A 778 -19.81 27.89 -9.62
CA ASN A 778 -20.56 28.60 -8.58
C ASN A 778 -19.89 28.39 -7.22
N LEU A 779 -19.73 29.46 -6.45
CA LEU A 779 -19.39 29.44 -5.04
C LEU A 779 -20.64 29.80 -4.23
N VAL A 780 -21.12 28.89 -3.40
CA VAL A 780 -22.42 28.95 -2.72
C VAL A 780 -22.31 28.58 -1.24
N SER A 781 -23.44 28.58 -0.51
CA SER A 781 -23.52 28.22 0.92
C SER A 781 -22.64 29.09 1.82
N ASP A 782 -22.16 28.51 2.92
CA ASP A 782 -21.60 29.16 4.10
C ASP A 782 -20.17 28.69 4.44
N GLY A 783 -19.48 27.89 3.63
CA GLY A 783 -18.12 27.41 3.95
C GLY A 783 -17.01 28.45 3.71
N ASP A 784 -16.16 28.77 4.68
CA ASP A 784 -15.20 29.90 4.66
C ASP A 784 -14.42 30.14 3.36
N THR A 785 -14.07 31.40 3.06
CA THR A 785 -13.21 31.77 1.92
C THR A 785 -11.92 32.46 2.36
N SER A 786 -10.81 32.13 1.70
CA SER A 786 -9.52 32.77 1.92
C SER A 786 -8.87 33.17 0.60
N TRP A 787 -8.46 34.43 0.48
CA TRP A 787 -7.89 35.02 -0.72
C TRP A 787 -6.47 35.51 -0.43
N SER A 788 -5.46 34.83 -0.96
CA SER A 788 -4.04 35.13 -0.69
C SER A 788 -3.16 35.25 -1.93
N GLY A 789 -3.71 34.97 -3.12
CA GLY A 789 -3.00 35.09 -4.40
C GLY A 789 -3.89 35.61 -5.52
N ASN A 790 -3.42 35.48 -6.77
CA ASN A 790 -4.17 35.87 -7.96
C ASN A 790 -4.98 34.69 -8.54
N LEU A 791 -6.29 34.86 -8.64
CA LEU A 791 -7.20 33.94 -9.31
C LEU A 791 -7.52 34.42 -10.72
N THR A 792 -7.28 33.59 -11.73
CA THR A 792 -7.71 33.90 -13.11
C THR A 792 -9.07 33.27 -13.42
N VAL A 793 -10.00 34.01 -13.99
CA VAL A 793 -11.23 33.47 -14.59
C VAL A 793 -11.01 33.34 -16.09
N ASP A 794 -10.93 32.10 -16.57
CA ASP A 794 -10.47 31.75 -17.92
C ASP A 794 -11.62 31.20 -18.79
N PRO A 795 -11.97 31.89 -19.90
CA PRO A 795 -12.99 31.44 -20.85
C PRO A 795 -12.53 30.35 -21.81
N GLY A 796 -11.26 29.93 -21.72
CA GLY A 796 -10.68 28.93 -22.59
C GLY A 796 -10.27 29.47 -23.95
N PRO A 797 -9.77 28.59 -24.83
CA PRO A 797 -9.10 28.97 -26.07
C PRO A 797 -10.02 29.64 -27.09
N LEU A 798 -11.34 29.46 -26.98
CA LEU A 798 -12.32 30.08 -27.87
C LEU A 798 -12.65 31.53 -27.50
N GLY A 799 -12.20 32.01 -26.33
CA GLY A 799 -12.49 33.37 -25.87
C GLY A 799 -13.98 33.64 -25.62
N VAL A 800 -14.79 32.59 -25.44
CA VAL A 800 -16.22 32.67 -25.14
C VAL A 800 -16.52 31.70 -24.00
N GLY A 801 -16.59 32.21 -22.78
CA GLY A 801 -16.78 31.44 -21.56
C GLY A 801 -18.07 31.80 -20.83
N GLY A 802 -18.34 31.06 -19.76
CA GLY A 802 -19.43 31.35 -18.81
C GLY A 802 -18.97 32.28 -17.70
N ALA A 803 -19.58 32.09 -16.53
CA ALA A 803 -19.36 32.93 -15.36
C ALA A 803 -18.77 32.15 -14.18
N PHE A 804 -17.82 32.77 -13.48
CA PHE A 804 -17.55 32.45 -12.09
C PHE A 804 -18.56 33.23 -11.24
N LYS A 805 -19.49 32.51 -10.60
CA LYS A 805 -20.57 33.11 -9.81
C LYS A 805 -20.29 32.93 -8.34
N ILE A 806 -20.36 34.01 -7.56
CA ILE A 806 -20.22 33.97 -6.11
C ILE A 806 -21.56 34.36 -5.51
N ASN A 807 -22.29 33.40 -4.95
CA ASN A 807 -23.60 33.56 -4.33
C ASN A 807 -23.64 32.86 -2.97
N ARG A 808 -22.87 33.41 -2.01
CA ARG A 808 -22.70 32.81 -0.69
C ARG A 808 -23.77 33.31 0.29
N THR A 809 -24.19 32.42 1.18
CA THR A 809 -25.18 32.70 2.25
C THR A 809 -24.54 32.92 3.62
N GLY A 810 -23.22 32.68 3.77
CA GLY A 810 -22.50 32.86 5.04
C GLY A 810 -21.00 32.57 4.97
N GLY A 811 -20.41 32.18 6.10
CA GLY A 811 -18.98 31.89 6.27
C GLY A 811 -18.11 33.11 6.51
N THR A 812 -16.90 32.88 6.99
CA THR A 812 -15.89 33.93 7.16
C THR A 812 -15.14 34.18 5.86
N VAL A 813 -14.63 35.40 5.70
CA VAL A 813 -13.79 35.82 4.58
C VAL A 813 -12.46 36.31 5.16
N SER A 814 -11.35 35.83 4.60
CA SER A 814 -10.01 36.34 4.91
C SER A 814 -9.33 36.80 3.61
N VAL A 815 -8.69 37.97 3.64
CA VAL A 815 -8.03 38.54 2.47
C VAL A 815 -6.62 38.99 2.85
N THR A 816 -5.62 38.49 2.12
CA THR A 816 -4.25 38.99 2.21
C THR A 816 -4.12 40.22 1.30
N ALA A 817 -3.41 41.25 1.76
CA ALA A 817 -3.14 42.44 0.96
C ALA A 817 -2.54 42.06 -0.40
N GLY A 818 -3.12 42.59 -1.49
CA GLY A 818 -2.68 42.31 -2.86
C GLY A 818 -3.36 41.11 -3.54
N ALA A 819 -4.23 40.37 -2.85
CA ALA A 819 -5.05 39.33 -3.49
C ALA A 819 -5.90 39.93 -4.63
N SER A 820 -6.03 39.18 -5.73
CA SER A 820 -6.72 39.67 -6.93
C SER A 820 -7.51 38.59 -7.66
N ILE A 821 -8.52 39.01 -8.41
CA ILE A 821 -9.19 38.21 -9.43
C ILE A 821 -8.98 38.88 -10.78
N THR A 822 -8.34 38.18 -11.72
CA THR A 822 -8.22 38.61 -13.12
C THR A 822 -9.28 37.92 -13.97
N VAL A 823 -10.20 38.67 -14.56
CA VAL A 823 -11.21 38.17 -15.51
C VAL A 823 -10.70 38.38 -16.94
N LEU A 824 -10.43 37.29 -17.66
CA LEU A 824 -9.95 37.36 -19.04
C LEU A 824 -11.09 37.67 -20.03
N ALA A 825 -10.75 38.28 -21.16
CA ALA A 825 -11.68 38.64 -22.22
C ALA A 825 -12.54 37.44 -22.67
N GLY A 826 -13.86 37.56 -22.55
CA GLY A 826 -14.81 36.50 -22.87
C GLY A 826 -15.37 35.72 -21.68
N ALA A 827 -14.81 35.90 -20.48
CA ALA A 827 -15.35 35.36 -19.23
C ALA A 827 -16.18 36.39 -18.46
N SER A 828 -16.94 35.90 -17.47
CA SER A 828 -17.69 36.73 -16.53
C SER A 828 -17.42 36.36 -15.07
N LEU A 829 -17.52 37.36 -14.19
CA LEU A 829 -17.55 37.30 -12.74
C LEU A 829 -18.89 37.89 -12.29
N GLN A 830 -19.67 37.11 -11.55
CA GLN A 830 -20.96 37.53 -11.02
C GLN A 830 -20.89 37.54 -9.50
N LEU A 831 -21.25 38.67 -8.89
CA LEU A 831 -21.30 38.85 -7.44
C LEU A 831 -22.75 38.92 -6.97
N ASP A 832 -23.12 37.98 -6.13
CA ASP A 832 -24.40 37.82 -5.46
C ASP A 832 -24.19 37.58 -3.95
N GLY A 833 -25.23 37.73 -3.15
CA GLY A 833 -25.12 37.65 -1.69
C GLY A 833 -24.41 38.89 -1.10
N THR A 834 -23.66 38.75 0.00
CA THR A 834 -23.04 39.91 0.69
C THR A 834 -21.60 39.65 1.14
N GLY A 835 -20.70 40.64 0.95
CA GLY A 835 -19.40 40.69 1.64
C GLY A 835 -18.34 39.68 1.18
N VAL A 836 -18.45 39.14 -0.03
CA VAL A 836 -17.75 37.90 -0.44
C VAL A 836 -16.26 38.04 -0.79
N LEU A 837 -15.76 39.27 -0.93
CA LEU A 837 -14.39 39.59 -1.38
C LEU A 837 -13.64 40.55 -0.44
N SER A 838 -14.06 40.60 0.83
CA SER A 838 -13.54 41.54 1.82
C SER A 838 -13.59 40.95 3.22
N ASP A 839 -12.51 41.09 4.00
CA ASP A 839 -12.50 40.79 5.44
C ASP A 839 -12.76 42.02 6.33
N GLY A 840 -13.07 43.16 5.68
CA GLY A 840 -13.34 44.44 6.33
C GLY A 840 -12.10 45.33 6.46
N THR A 841 -10.89 44.75 6.42
CA THR A 841 -9.62 45.50 6.39
C THR A 841 -8.99 45.46 5.00
N ASN A 842 -8.89 44.26 4.42
CA ASN A 842 -8.34 44.00 3.10
C ASN A 842 -9.47 43.63 2.13
N HIS A 843 -9.26 43.96 0.86
CA HIS A 843 -10.22 43.74 -0.20
C HIS A 843 -9.54 43.14 -1.43
N VAL A 844 -10.22 42.21 -2.12
CA VAL A 844 -9.71 41.60 -3.35
C VAL A 844 -9.80 42.61 -4.49
N ASN A 845 -8.69 42.83 -5.20
CA ASN A 845 -8.67 43.65 -6.42
C ASN A 845 -9.29 42.88 -7.59
N ILE A 846 -10.01 43.56 -8.47
CA ILE A 846 -10.57 42.95 -9.69
C ILE A 846 -9.90 43.59 -10.91
N VAL A 847 -9.25 42.76 -11.71
CA VAL A 847 -8.73 43.13 -13.04
C VAL A 847 -9.67 42.55 -14.09
N ASN A 848 -10.66 43.33 -14.49
CA ASN A 848 -11.67 42.94 -15.46
C ASN A 848 -11.30 43.39 -16.88
N ASN A 849 -10.92 42.42 -17.73
CA ASN A 849 -10.56 42.63 -19.13
C ASN A 849 -11.63 42.12 -20.11
N SER A 850 -12.82 41.77 -19.63
CA SER A 850 -13.88 41.24 -20.46
C SER A 850 -15.01 42.23 -20.61
N VAL A 851 -15.73 42.21 -21.73
CA VAL A 851 -16.84 43.14 -21.99
C VAL A 851 -18.19 42.60 -21.51
N SER A 852 -18.24 41.34 -21.04
CA SER A 852 -19.45 40.60 -20.62
C SER A 852 -19.59 40.39 -19.10
N SER A 853 -18.90 41.15 -18.25
CA SER A 853 -17.93 40.45 -17.38
C SER A 853 -17.89 40.74 -15.88
N LEU A 854 -18.28 41.89 -15.35
CA LEU A 854 -18.40 42.08 -13.90
C LEU A 854 -19.82 42.54 -13.58
N ASN A 855 -20.64 41.61 -13.09
CA ASN A 855 -22.04 41.86 -12.77
C ASN A 855 -22.25 41.76 -11.26
N VAL A 856 -22.60 42.88 -10.63
CA VAL A 856 -22.99 42.94 -9.21
C VAL A 856 -24.51 42.91 -9.16
N VAL A 857 -25.06 41.73 -8.87
CA VAL A 857 -26.46 41.42 -9.14
C VAL A 857 -27.33 41.61 -7.89
N THR A 858 -26.85 41.19 -6.72
CA THR A 858 -27.55 41.38 -5.44
C THR A 858 -26.60 41.71 -4.30
N GLY A 859 -27.15 42.38 -3.28
CA GLY A 859 -26.49 42.63 -1.99
C GLY A 859 -25.31 43.59 -2.03
N ASN A 860 -24.61 43.69 -0.90
CA ASN A 860 -23.56 44.68 -0.67
C ASN A 860 -22.18 44.02 -0.77
N HIS A 861 -21.38 44.49 -1.73
CA HIS A 861 -20.04 43.98 -2.01
C HIS A 861 -18.99 45.06 -1.78
N ALA A 862 -17.89 44.66 -1.18
CA ALA A 862 -16.71 45.50 -0.99
C ALA A 862 -15.52 44.82 -1.66
N VAL A 863 -14.87 45.54 -2.58
CA VAL A 863 -13.71 45.08 -3.36
C VAL A 863 -12.60 46.12 -3.30
N GLY A 864 -11.40 45.80 -3.75
CA GLY A 864 -10.29 46.73 -3.87
C GLY A 864 -10.45 47.65 -5.06
N ASP A 865 -9.41 47.77 -5.88
CA ASP A 865 -9.48 48.43 -7.17
C ASP A 865 -10.27 47.58 -8.17
N VAL A 866 -11.15 48.18 -8.97
CA VAL A 866 -11.72 47.55 -10.18
C VAL A 866 -11.05 48.18 -11.38
N THR A 867 -10.25 47.42 -12.13
CA THR A 867 -9.39 47.92 -13.22
C THR A 867 -9.52 47.06 -14.48
N GLY A 868 -9.02 47.55 -15.62
CA GLY A 868 -8.97 46.81 -16.88
C GLY A 868 -9.87 47.40 -17.95
N VAL A 869 -9.94 46.74 -19.11
CA VAL A 869 -10.66 47.23 -20.30
C VAL A 869 -12.12 46.74 -20.37
N GLY A 870 -12.62 46.15 -19.28
CA GLY A 870 -13.92 45.51 -19.23
C GLY A 870 -15.10 46.42 -18.90
N ASN A 871 -16.28 45.82 -18.77
CA ASN A 871 -17.51 46.50 -18.37
C ASN A 871 -17.96 46.06 -16.98
N THR A 872 -18.41 47.01 -16.16
CA THR A 872 -19.00 46.76 -14.84
C THR A 872 -20.47 47.18 -14.82
N THR A 873 -21.34 46.29 -14.34
CA THR A 873 -22.77 46.54 -14.16
C THR A 873 -23.15 46.32 -12.70
N VAL A 874 -23.90 47.25 -12.13
CA VAL A 874 -24.48 47.13 -10.78
C VAL A 874 -26.00 47.21 -10.89
N GLU A 875 -26.65 46.10 -10.56
CA GLU A 875 -28.10 45.93 -10.71
C GLU A 875 -28.90 46.56 -9.56
N ASN A 876 -30.20 46.70 -9.78
CA ASN A 876 -31.13 47.22 -8.77
C ASN A 876 -31.00 46.41 -7.46
N THR A 877 -31.04 47.10 -6.32
CA THR A 877 -30.85 46.53 -4.96
C THR A 877 -29.44 46.04 -4.60
N ALA A 878 -28.48 46.13 -5.52
CA ALA A 878 -27.08 45.84 -5.25
C ALA A 878 -26.25 47.10 -4.91
N SER A 879 -25.14 46.91 -4.19
CA SER A 879 -24.18 47.96 -3.87
C SER A 879 -22.75 47.46 -4.06
N LEU A 880 -21.91 48.26 -4.71
CA LEU A 880 -20.48 48.01 -4.87
C LEU A 880 -19.66 49.12 -4.20
N THR A 881 -18.84 48.76 -3.22
CA THR A 881 -17.85 49.66 -2.63
C THR A 881 -16.46 49.29 -3.16
N ALA A 882 -15.78 50.25 -3.78
CA ALA A 882 -14.46 50.05 -4.40
C ALA A 882 -13.50 51.18 -4.03
N ASN A 883 -12.20 50.95 -4.19
CA ASN A 883 -11.20 52.02 -4.04
C ASN A 883 -11.27 53.02 -5.21
N ARG A 884 -11.53 52.50 -6.41
CA ARG A 884 -11.78 53.23 -7.66
C ARG A 884 -12.29 52.27 -8.72
N ILE A 885 -12.89 52.81 -9.78
CA ILE A 885 -13.32 52.04 -10.96
C ILE A 885 -12.64 52.60 -12.21
N VAL A 886 -11.81 51.78 -12.84
CA VAL A 886 -11.12 52.05 -14.10
C VAL A 886 -11.56 50.98 -15.11
N GLN A 887 -12.52 51.29 -15.96
CA GLN A 887 -13.21 50.34 -16.84
C GLN A 887 -13.56 50.95 -18.19
N ASN A 888 -13.89 50.15 -19.20
CA ASN A 888 -14.46 50.69 -20.42
C ASN A 888 -15.87 51.29 -20.18
N ALA A 889 -16.73 50.59 -19.45
CA ALA A 889 -18.06 51.10 -19.11
C ALA A 889 -18.46 50.80 -17.66
N LEU A 890 -19.20 51.73 -17.06
CA LEU A 890 -19.87 51.56 -15.77
C LEU A 890 -21.37 51.84 -15.93
N THR A 891 -22.19 50.81 -15.65
CA THR A 891 -23.65 50.90 -15.73
C THR A 891 -24.30 50.64 -14.36
N LEU A 892 -25.16 51.54 -13.90
CA LEU A 892 -25.92 51.43 -12.65
C LEU A 892 -27.41 51.31 -12.99
N ASN A 893 -27.94 50.08 -12.99
CA ASN A 893 -29.35 49.78 -13.28
C ASN A 893 -30.21 49.91 -12.02
N GLY A 894 -30.19 51.08 -11.36
CA GLY A 894 -30.83 51.28 -10.05
C GLY A 894 -29.97 50.89 -8.84
N GLY A 895 -28.78 50.32 -9.08
CA GLY A 895 -27.80 49.95 -8.04
C GLY A 895 -26.92 51.10 -7.55
N ASN A 896 -26.17 50.85 -6.47
CA ASN A 896 -25.32 51.85 -5.82
C ASN A 896 -23.84 51.54 -5.98
N VAL A 897 -23.03 52.55 -6.25
CA VAL A 897 -21.57 52.49 -6.25
C VAL A 897 -21.05 53.51 -5.26
N ASN A 898 -20.15 53.11 -4.37
CA ASN A 898 -19.48 54.00 -3.42
C ASN A 898 -17.97 53.88 -3.59
N ILE A 899 -17.31 55.00 -3.89
CA ILE A 899 -15.85 55.08 -3.94
C ILE A 899 -15.35 55.43 -2.54
N ARG A 900 -14.38 54.66 -2.03
CA ARG A 900 -13.78 54.91 -0.71
C ARG A 900 -13.01 56.23 -0.70
N VAL A 901 -12.95 56.88 0.47
CA VAL A 901 -12.21 58.13 0.67
C VAL A 901 -10.72 57.94 0.32
N ASN A 902 -10.24 58.66 -0.69
CA ASN A 902 -8.87 58.58 -1.19
C ASN A 902 -8.54 59.74 -2.14
N GLY A 903 -8.92 60.98 -1.80
CA GLY A 903 -8.92 62.20 -2.63
C GLY A 903 -7.58 62.69 -3.22
N GLY A 904 -6.72 61.78 -3.66
CA GLY A 904 -5.55 62.00 -4.50
C GLY A 904 -5.59 61.13 -5.77
N PRO A 905 -4.52 61.13 -6.59
CA PRO A 905 -4.52 60.50 -7.92
C PRO A 905 -4.84 59.00 -7.96
N SER A 906 -4.59 58.27 -6.87
CA SER A 906 -4.90 56.85 -6.74
C SER A 906 -6.39 56.55 -6.51
N GLY A 907 -7.19 57.53 -6.13
CA GLY A 907 -8.65 57.39 -5.94
C GLY A 907 -9.46 57.72 -7.19
N VAL A 908 -8.81 58.23 -8.25
CA VAL A 908 -9.48 58.63 -9.49
C VAL A 908 -10.10 57.42 -10.18
N SER A 909 -11.38 57.52 -10.46
CA SER A 909 -12.10 56.59 -11.34
C SER A 909 -12.03 57.08 -12.79
N ALA A 910 -12.00 56.16 -13.75
CA ALA A 910 -11.94 56.49 -15.17
C ALA A 910 -12.78 55.51 -15.98
N VAL A 911 -13.69 56.03 -16.80
CA VAL A 911 -14.54 55.20 -17.68
C VAL A 911 -14.64 55.80 -19.07
N ASN A 912 -14.91 54.99 -20.09
CA ASN A 912 -15.22 55.53 -21.42
C ASN A 912 -16.72 55.79 -21.60
N SER A 913 -17.55 55.14 -20.78
CA SER A 913 -19.00 55.32 -20.76
C SER A 913 -19.55 55.15 -19.34
N LEU A 914 -20.39 56.10 -18.92
CA LEU A 914 -21.14 56.05 -17.67
C LEU A 914 -22.64 56.09 -17.99
N ASN A 915 -23.40 55.17 -17.41
CA ASN A 915 -24.85 55.14 -17.54
C ASN A 915 -25.51 54.88 -16.18
N ILE A 916 -26.30 55.82 -15.68
CA ILE A 916 -27.05 55.68 -14.43
C ILE A 916 -28.55 55.72 -14.75
N VAL A 917 -29.25 54.64 -14.43
CA VAL A 917 -30.66 54.42 -14.74
C VAL A 917 -31.49 54.38 -13.46
N GLY A 918 -32.68 54.99 -13.49
CA GLY A 918 -33.63 54.94 -12.38
C GLY A 918 -33.07 55.55 -11.09
N SER A 919 -33.09 54.79 -10.00
CA SER A 919 -32.64 55.23 -8.67
C SER A 919 -31.16 55.00 -8.38
N GLY A 920 -30.34 54.69 -9.40
CA GLY A 920 -28.93 54.37 -9.18
C GLY A 920 -28.15 55.53 -8.58
N THR A 921 -27.13 55.23 -7.77
CA THR A 921 -26.25 56.26 -7.20
C THR A 921 -24.77 55.93 -7.38
N LEU A 922 -23.97 56.92 -7.77
CA LEU A 922 -22.51 56.90 -7.73
C LEU A 922 -22.05 57.93 -6.68
N ASP A 923 -21.60 57.46 -5.52
CA ASP A 923 -20.98 58.31 -4.50
C ASP A 923 -19.47 58.34 -4.70
N LEU A 924 -18.95 59.52 -5.05
CA LEU A 924 -17.51 59.72 -5.27
C LEU A 924 -16.74 60.01 -3.97
N ALA A 925 -17.42 60.23 -2.84
CA ALA A 925 -16.79 60.72 -1.62
C ALA A 925 -15.94 61.98 -1.91
N ASP A 926 -14.63 61.96 -1.69
CA ASP A 926 -13.67 63.03 -1.99
C ASP A 926 -12.85 62.79 -3.27
N ASN A 927 -13.30 61.88 -4.15
CA ASN A 927 -12.56 61.46 -5.34
C ASN A 927 -13.08 62.08 -6.64
N ASP A 928 -12.25 62.01 -7.67
CA ASP A 928 -12.56 62.45 -9.02
C ASP A 928 -13.00 61.28 -9.91
N ILE A 929 -13.77 61.59 -10.95
CA ILE A 929 -14.03 60.67 -12.08
C ILE A 929 -13.81 61.37 -13.42
N THR A 930 -13.14 60.69 -14.34
CA THR A 930 -13.03 61.11 -15.74
C THR A 930 -13.85 60.18 -16.64
N ILE A 931 -14.54 60.77 -17.61
CA ILE A 931 -15.34 60.05 -18.60
C ILE A 931 -14.76 60.37 -19.99
N ASP A 932 -13.97 59.46 -20.55
CA ASP A 932 -13.32 59.57 -21.85
C ASP A 932 -14.24 59.04 -22.96
N TYR A 933 -15.09 59.92 -23.47
CA TYR A 933 -16.19 59.53 -24.35
C TYR A 933 -15.80 59.65 -25.83
N SER A 934 -16.42 58.83 -26.67
CA SER A 934 -16.36 58.96 -28.12
C SER A 934 -17.73 59.34 -28.68
N GLY A 935 -17.78 60.31 -29.59
CA GLY A 935 -19.04 60.77 -30.21
C GLY A 935 -19.63 61.99 -29.52
N PRO A 936 -20.96 62.19 -29.55
CA PRO A 936 -21.59 63.34 -28.91
C PRO A 936 -21.32 63.39 -27.40
N SER A 937 -21.02 64.57 -26.89
CA SER A 937 -20.77 64.76 -25.46
C SER A 937 -21.97 64.30 -24.60
N PRO A 938 -21.75 63.40 -23.62
CA PRO A 938 -22.78 62.98 -22.68
C PRO A 938 -22.97 63.96 -21.51
N ILE A 939 -22.40 65.17 -21.58
CA ILE A 939 -22.38 66.13 -20.46
C ILE A 939 -23.77 66.46 -19.92
N SER A 940 -24.81 66.54 -20.76
CA SER A 940 -26.19 66.77 -20.32
C SER A 940 -26.69 65.70 -19.35
N SER A 941 -26.39 64.43 -19.63
CA SER A 941 -26.73 63.31 -18.73
C SER A 941 -25.92 63.36 -17.44
N VAL A 942 -24.61 63.65 -17.54
CA VAL A 942 -23.71 63.75 -16.37
C VAL A 942 -24.18 64.87 -15.43
N VAL A 943 -24.48 66.05 -15.97
CA VAL A 943 -25.01 67.17 -15.20
C VAL A 943 -26.37 66.81 -14.59
N GLY A 944 -27.26 66.18 -15.36
CA GLY A 944 -28.55 65.70 -14.83
C GLY A 944 -28.39 64.78 -13.62
N TRP A 945 -27.40 63.88 -13.64
CA TRP A 945 -27.08 63.01 -12.52
C TRP A 945 -26.45 63.76 -11.33
N ILE A 946 -25.58 64.75 -11.57
CA ILE A 946 -24.99 65.59 -10.51
C ILE A 946 -26.07 66.45 -9.84
N THR A 947 -26.91 67.15 -10.61
CA THR A 947 -28.00 67.98 -10.09
C THR A 947 -29.00 67.14 -9.29
N SER A 948 -29.32 65.93 -9.77
CA SER A 948 -30.16 64.99 -9.03
C SER A 948 -29.51 64.58 -7.71
N GLY A 949 -28.20 64.30 -7.69
CA GLY A 949 -27.46 63.90 -6.49
C GLY A 949 -27.29 65.03 -5.49
N TYR A 950 -27.08 66.25 -5.98
CA TYR A 950 -26.95 67.49 -5.21
C TYR A 950 -28.15 67.74 -4.29
N ASN A 951 -29.38 67.49 -4.78
CA ASN A 951 -30.62 67.56 -4.00
C ASN A 951 -30.72 68.83 -3.12
N GLY A 952 -30.55 70.00 -3.73
CA GLY A 952 -30.61 71.29 -3.02
C GLY A 952 -29.46 71.54 -2.04
N GLY A 953 -28.31 70.88 -2.22
CA GLY A 953 -27.11 71.03 -1.38
C GLY A 953 -26.99 69.99 -0.27
N ALA A 954 -27.95 69.08 -0.14
CA ALA A 954 -27.90 67.98 0.83
C ALA A 954 -27.01 66.82 0.37
N TRP A 955 -26.74 66.67 -0.93
CA TRP A 955 -25.94 65.59 -1.52
C TRP A 955 -26.49 64.17 -1.23
N THR A 956 -27.80 64.06 -1.02
CA THR A 956 -28.51 62.82 -0.68
C THR A 956 -29.36 62.24 -1.82
N GLY A 957 -29.35 62.86 -3.00
CA GLY A 957 -30.18 62.45 -4.12
C GLY A 957 -29.64 61.27 -4.94
N THR A 958 -30.37 60.91 -6.00
CA THR A 958 -30.00 59.88 -6.99
C THR A 958 -29.00 60.42 -8.02
N GLY A 959 -28.29 59.57 -8.76
CA GLY A 959 -27.27 60.01 -9.73
C GLY A 959 -25.88 60.11 -9.12
N ILE A 960 -25.11 61.15 -9.45
CA ILE A 960 -23.74 61.33 -8.96
C ILE A 960 -23.78 62.21 -7.72
N LYS A 961 -23.26 61.71 -6.60
CA LYS A 961 -23.26 62.39 -5.30
C LYS A 961 -21.89 62.34 -4.62
N SER A 962 -21.75 63.07 -3.51
CA SER A 962 -20.56 63.03 -2.65
C SER A 962 -20.96 63.04 -1.18
N SER A 963 -20.70 61.95 -0.48
CA SER A 963 -20.88 61.85 0.98
C SER A 963 -19.95 62.78 1.76
N GLN A 964 -18.77 63.13 1.20
CA GLN A 964 -17.86 64.10 1.82
C GLN A 964 -18.35 65.54 1.61
N ALA A 965 -19.01 65.84 0.49
CA ALA A 965 -19.67 67.13 0.29
C ALA A 965 -20.89 67.31 1.18
N ALA A 966 -21.68 66.23 1.37
CA ALA A 966 -22.80 66.21 2.29
C ALA A 966 -22.39 66.59 3.73
N SER A 967 -21.22 66.14 4.18
CA SER A 967 -20.72 66.35 5.54
C SER A 967 -19.98 67.68 5.72
N ALA A 968 -19.23 68.14 4.71
CA ALA A 968 -18.44 69.37 4.79
C ALA A 968 -19.29 70.65 4.69
N GLY A 969 -20.36 70.63 3.89
CA GLY A 969 -21.30 71.75 3.72
C GLY A 969 -20.78 72.93 2.87
N ASN A 970 -19.49 72.99 2.57
CA ASN A 970 -18.87 74.03 1.75
C ASN A 970 -18.07 73.50 0.54
N THR A 971 -18.17 72.20 0.26
CA THR A 971 -17.59 71.53 -0.92
C THR A 971 -18.68 70.98 -1.82
N ALA A 972 -18.30 70.60 -3.05
CA ALA A 972 -19.21 70.20 -4.12
C ALA A 972 -18.53 69.24 -5.12
N LEU A 973 -19.29 68.82 -6.14
CA LEU A 973 -18.76 68.14 -7.32
C LEU A 973 -18.74 69.10 -8.52
N GLY A 974 -17.59 69.69 -8.79
CA GLY A 974 -17.39 70.55 -9.96
C GLY A 974 -17.21 69.72 -11.22
N TYR A 975 -17.57 70.25 -12.39
CA TYR A 975 -17.44 69.53 -13.65
C TYR A 975 -17.01 70.42 -14.81
N GLY A 976 -16.37 69.80 -15.81
CA GLY A 976 -15.98 70.43 -17.07
C GLY A 976 -15.84 69.40 -18.18
N ASP A 977 -16.02 69.85 -19.43
CA ASP A 977 -15.90 69.05 -20.64
C ASP A 977 -14.91 69.75 -21.60
N ASP A 978 -13.82 69.06 -21.95
CA ASP A 978 -12.80 69.58 -22.87
C ASP A 978 -13.08 69.25 -24.35
N GLY A 979 -14.19 68.54 -24.62
CA GLY A 979 -14.58 68.07 -25.95
C GLY A 979 -14.27 66.59 -26.22
N ASN A 980 -13.55 65.91 -25.32
CA ASN A 980 -13.31 64.45 -25.36
C ASN A 980 -13.45 63.80 -23.98
N ILE A 981 -13.11 64.52 -22.90
CA ILE A 981 -13.13 64.02 -21.52
C ILE A 981 -14.01 64.94 -20.68
N ILE A 982 -15.00 64.35 -20.02
CA ILE A 982 -15.70 65.01 -18.92
C ILE A 982 -14.94 64.70 -17.63
N THR A 983 -14.56 65.75 -16.91
CA THR A 983 -13.94 65.63 -15.60
C THR A 983 -14.93 66.09 -14.54
N VAL A 984 -15.22 65.23 -13.56
CA VAL A 984 -16.00 65.58 -12.36
C VAL A 984 -15.07 65.48 -11.16
N LYS A 985 -14.93 66.58 -10.41
CA LYS A 985 -13.98 66.69 -9.30
C LYS A 985 -14.64 67.03 -7.98
N TYR A 986 -14.12 66.47 -6.90
CA TYR A 986 -14.42 66.97 -5.57
C TYR A 986 -13.68 68.30 -5.34
N THR A 987 -14.44 69.39 -5.20
CA THR A 987 -13.85 70.75 -5.08
C THR A 987 -14.64 71.65 -4.13
N TRP A 988 -14.16 72.87 -3.92
CA TRP A 988 -14.86 73.93 -3.20
C TRP A 988 -16.01 74.48 -4.04
N TYR A 989 -17.11 74.87 -3.41
CA TYR A 989 -18.07 75.74 -4.11
C TYR A 989 -17.35 77.03 -4.53
N GLY A 990 -17.47 77.40 -5.81
CA GLY A 990 -16.82 78.58 -6.35
C GLY A 990 -15.56 78.33 -7.18
N ASP A 991 -15.03 77.11 -7.21
CA ASP A 991 -13.87 76.77 -8.04
C ASP A 991 -14.33 76.42 -9.47
N ALA A 992 -14.51 77.44 -10.31
CA ALA A 992 -14.93 77.27 -11.70
C ALA A 992 -13.82 76.67 -12.59
N THR A 993 -12.56 76.86 -12.20
CA THR A 993 -11.40 76.38 -12.97
C THR A 993 -10.99 74.95 -12.65
N LEU A 994 -11.52 74.37 -11.56
CA LEU A 994 -11.20 73.03 -11.06
C LEU A 994 -9.71 72.86 -10.71
N ASP A 995 -9.05 73.97 -10.35
CA ASP A 995 -7.63 73.99 -9.96
C ASP A 995 -7.41 73.72 -8.46
N GLY A 996 -8.49 73.53 -7.70
CA GLY A 996 -8.50 73.27 -6.26
C GLY A 996 -8.41 74.54 -5.41
N THR A 997 -8.47 75.73 -6.02
CA THR A 997 -8.35 77.03 -5.36
C THR A 997 -9.41 78.03 -5.83
N VAL A 998 -10.26 78.49 -4.92
CA VAL A 998 -11.24 79.54 -5.25
C VAL A 998 -10.56 80.91 -5.22
N ASN A 999 -10.36 81.54 -6.38
CA ASN A 999 -9.63 82.79 -6.51
C ASN A 999 -10.26 83.76 -7.54
N PHE A 1000 -9.48 84.77 -7.95
CA PHE A 1000 -9.93 85.80 -8.89
C PHE A 1000 -10.33 85.20 -10.25
N ASN A 1001 -9.65 84.14 -10.70
CA ASN A 1001 -9.95 83.50 -11.99
C ASN A 1001 -11.37 82.92 -11.99
N ASP A 1002 -11.81 82.35 -10.87
CA ASP A 1002 -13.16 81.79 -10.77
C ASP A 1002 -14.22 82.88 -10.64
N LEU A 1003 -13.94 83.93 -9.85
CA LEU A 1003 -14.81 85.10 -9.76
C LEU A 1003 -14.98 85.76 -11.13
N LEU A 1004 -13.91 85.80 -11.92
CA LEU A 1004 -13.94 86.34 -13.28
C LEU A 1004 -14.91 85.54 -14.16
N LYS A 1005 -14.85 84.20 -14.14
CA LYS A 1005 -15.76 83.32 -14.88
C LYS A 1005 -17.23 83.58 -14.53
N LEU A 1006 -17.54 83.66 -13.23
CA LEU A 1006 -18.88 83.97 -12.75
C LEU A 1006 -19.32 85.37 -13.17
N SER A 1007 -18.47 86.39 -12.95
CA SER A 1007 -18.83 87.80 -13.21
C SER A 1007 -19.14 88.08 -14.69
N GLN A 1008 -18.46 87.38 -15.60
CA GLN A 1008 -18.68 87.48 -17.05
C GLN A 1008 -20.04 86.90 -17.48
N ASN A 1009 -20.63 86.04 -16.66
CA ASN A 1009 -21.89 85.35 -16.96
C ASN A 1009 -23.02 85.72 -16.00
N TYR A 1010 -22.84 86.70 -15.12
CA TYR A 1010 -23.81 87.09 -14.10
C TYR A 1010 -25.17 87.50 -14.71
N ASN A 1011 -26.27 87.01 -14.14
CA ASN A 1011 -27.65 87.01 -14.67
C ASN A 1011 -27.85 86.22 -15.97
N GLY A 1012 -26.89 85.39 -16.39
CA GLY A 1012 -27.01 84.48 -17.53
C GLY A 1012 -27.78 83.21 -17.17
N THR A 1013 -28.53 82.67 -18.14
CA THR A 1013 -29.23 81.39 -18.04
C THR A 1013 -28.58 80.35 -18.96
N GLY A 1014 -28.85 79.06 -18.72
CA GLY A 1014 -28.25 77.94 -19.47
C GLY A 1014 -26.74 77.83 -19.31
N LYS A 1015 -26.21 78.22 -18.14
CA LYS A 1015 -24.79 78.19 -17.80
C LYS A 1015 -24.45 76.92 -17.03
N ASP A 1016 -23.16 76.57 -17.02
CA ASP A 1016 -22.62 75.41 -16.31
C ASP A 1016 -21.63 75.83 -15.21
N TRP A 1017 -21.08 74.84 -14.50
CA TRP A 1017 -20.10 75.04 -13.45
C TRP A 1017 -18.89 75.87 -13.89
N SER A 1018 -18.34 75.60 -15.07
CA SER A 1018 -17.17 76.30 -15.62
C SER A 1018 -17.43 77.78 -15.97
N LEU A 1019 -18.71 78.13 -16.11
CA LEU A 1019 -19.21 79.48 -16.36
C LEU A 1019 -19.77 80.18 -15.11
N GLY A 1020 -19.71 79.52 -13.94
CA GLY A 1020 -20.03 80.11 -12.64
C GLY A 1020 -21.39 79.75 -12.04
N ASP A 1021 -22.09 78.71 -12.54
CA ASP A 1021 -23.25 78.14 -11.85
C ASP A 1021 -22.77 77.10 -10.83
N PHE A 1022 -22.74 77.48 -9.55
CA PHE A 1022 -22.28 76.64 -8.44
C PHE A 1022 -23.43 76.02 -7.66
N THR A 1023 -24.67 76.26 -8.07
CA THR A 1023 -25.89 75.74 -7.45
C THR A 1023 -26.66 74.75 -8.33
N TYR A 1024 -26.20 74.55 -9.56
CA TYR A 1024 -26.73 73.62 -10.56
C TYR A 1024 -28.17 73.94 -11.00
N ASP A 1025 -28.60 75.20 -10.87
CA ASP A 1025 -29.96 75.65 -11.24
C ASP A 1025 -30.06 76.19 -12.68
N GLY A 1026 -28.93 76.21 -13.40
CA GLY A 1026 -28.79 76.68 -14.78
C GLY A 1026 -28.63 78.19 -14.91
N ASN A 1027 -28.62 78.94 -13.81
CA ASN A 1027 -28.49 80.39 -13.80
C ASN A 1027 -27.27 80.82 -12.99
N VAL A 1028 -26.57 81.86 -13.44
CA VAL A 1028 -25.48 82.47 -12.67
C VAL A 1028 -26.02 83.72 -11.97
N ASN A 1029 -26.24 83.66 -10.66
CA ASN A 1029 -26.87 84.74 -9.92
C ASN A 1029 -26.24 84.98 -8.53
N PHE A 1030 -26.95 85.69 -7.66
CA PHE A 1030 -26.48 86.01 -6.32
C PHE A 1030 -26.18 84.75 -5.49
N ASN A 1031 -26.93 83.66 -5.67
CA ASN A 1031 -26.73 82.41 -4.93
C ASN A 1031 -25.37 81.78 -5.26
N ASP A 1032 -24.94 81.84 -6.52
CA ASP A 1032 -23.63 81.32 -6.95
C ASP A 1032 -22.49 82.23 -6.45
N LEU A 1033 -22.68 83.55 -6.52
CA LEU A 1033 -21.70 84.49 -5.97
C LEU A 1033 -21.56 84.32 -4.45
N LEU A 1034 -22.65 84.01 -3.75
CA LEU A 1034 -22.64 83.72 -2.33
C LEU A 1034 -21.82 82.44 -2.05
N LYS A 1035 -22.05 81.38 -2.82
CA LYS A 1035 -21.30 80.12 -2.73
C LYS A 1035 -19.79 80.32 -2.95
N LEU A 1036 -19.42 81.11 -3.96
CA LEU A 1036 -18.02 81.44 -4.24
C LEU A 1036 -17.41 82.31 -3.14
N SER A 1037 -18.07 83.41 -2.77
CA SER A 1037 -17.53 84.38 -1.80
C SER A 1037 -17.29 83.76 -0.41
N GLN A 1038 -18.12 82.80 -0.01
CA GLN A 1038 -17.95 82.03 1.24
C GLN A 1038 -16.69 81.17 1.25
N ASN A 1039 -16.14 80.83 0.09
CA ASN A 1039 -14.96 79.99 -0.07
C ASN A 1039 -13.77 80.70 -0.72
N TYR A 1040 -13.83 82.02 -0.92
CA TYR A 1040 -12.73 82.76 -1.57
C TYR A 1040 -11.41 82.61 -0.80
N ASN A 1041 -10.32 82.37 -1.54
CA ASN A 1041 -8.98 81.99 -1.06
C ASN A 1041 -8.87 80.61 -0.37
N LYS A 1042 -9.89 79.75 -0.44
CA LYS A 1042 -9.74 78.35 -0.02
C LYS A 1042 -8.89 77.59 -1.04
N THR A 1043 -7.99 76.75 -0.54
CA THR A 1043 -7.03 75.94 -1.32
C THR A 1043 -7.01 74.51 -0.78
N GLY A 1044 -6.47 73.56 -1.52
CA GLY A 1044 -5.99 72.28 -0.95
C GLY A 1044 -6.98 71.12 -0.98
N LEU A 1045 -8.05 71.22 -1.78
CA LEU A 1045 -8.73 70.02 -2.30
C LEU A 1045 -7.99 69.62 -3.58
N SER A 1046 -7.54 68.38 -3.65
CA SER A 1046 -6.47 67.98 -4.59
C SER A 1046 -6.93 68.09 -6.05
N PRO A 1047 -6.12 68.68 -6.94
CA PRO A 1047 -6.24 68.44 -8.37
C PRO A 1047 -5.68 67.04 -8.67
N ALA A 1048 -6.51 66.04 -9.00
CA ALA A 1048 -5.96 64.82 -9.57
C ALA A 1048 -5.52 65.05 -11.02
N ALA A 1049 -4.30 64.59 -11.33
CA ALA A 1049 -3.57 64.86 -12.55
C ALA A 1049 -4.27 64.33 -13.82
N GLY A 1050 -4.65 65.25 -14.70
CA GLY A 1050 -4.84 65.04 -16.14
C GLY A 1050 -3.99 66.10 -16.85
N GLY A 1051 -3.01 65.66 -17.63
CA GLY A 1051 -2.01 66.55 -18.21
C GLY A 1051 -2.61 67.47 -19.25
N ASP A 1052 -2.62 68.76 -18.98
CA ASP A 1052 -2.23 69.73 -19.99
C ASP A 1052 -0.76 70.03 -19.74
N ALA A 1053 0.07 69.79 -20.75
CA ALA A 1053 1.45 70.20 -20.71
C ALA A 1053 1.46 71.72 -20.52
N ALA A 1054 1.84 72.20 -19.35
CA ALA A 1054 2.55 73.47 -19.29
C ALA A 1054 3.75 73.27 -20.22
N VAL A 1055 3.66 73.79 -21.44
CA VAL A 1055 4.77 73.83 -22.39
C VAL A 1055 5.95 74.44 -21.63
N PRO A 1056 7.00 73.67 -21.31
CA PRO A 1056 8.25 74.29 -20.97
C PRO A 1056 8.73 74.90 -22.29
N GLU A 1057 8.76 76.23 -22.39
CA GLU A 1057 9.42 76.86 -23.52
C GLU A 1057 10.82 76.25 -23.65
N PRO A 1058 11.21 75.79 -24.85
CA PRO A 1058 12.48 75.10 -25.01
C PRO A 1058 13.62 76.02 -24.59
N ALA A 1059 14.38 75.62 -23.57
CA ALA A 1059 15.69 76.16 -23.27
C ALA A 1059 16.72 75.94 -24.40
N THR A 1060 16.29 75.45 -25.57
CA THR A 1060 17.12 75.27 -26.78
C THR A 1060 17.17 76.50 -27.69
N VAL A 1061 16.44 77.59 -27.40
CA VAL A 1061 16.61 78.88 -28.15
C VAL A 1061 17.74 79.75 -27.57
N SER A 1062 18.12 79.57 -26.30
CA SER A 1062 19.25 80.30 -25.69
C SER A 1062 20.63 79.80 -26.12
N LEU A 1063 20.75 78.58 -26.67
CA LEU A 1063 22.01 78.08 -27.24
C LEU A 1063 22.21 78.45 -28.74
N LEU A 1064 21.16 78.85 -29.46
CA LEU A 1064 21.29 79.35 -30.84
C LEU A 1064 21.60 80.86 -30.91
N VAL A 1065 21.33 81.61 -29.84
CA VAL A 1065 21.70 83.03 -29.71
C VAL A 1065 23.15 83.22 -29.24
N LEU A 1066 23.75 82.25 -28.52
CA LEU A 1066 25.19 82.25 -28.17
C LEU A 1066 26.10 81.74 -29.31
N ALA A 1067 25.61 80.89 -30.23
CA ALA A 1067 26.36 80.47 -31.41
C ALA A 1067 26.35 81.53 -32.54
N SER A 1068 25.32 82.37 -32.62
CA SER A 1068 25.24 83.50 -33.58
C SER A 1068 25.99 84.75 -33.10
N ALA A 1069 26.19 84.94 -31.80
CA ALA A 1069 27.08 85.97 -31.25
C ALA A 1069 28.58 85.64 -31.47
N GLY A 1070 28.97 84.35 -31.48
CA GLY A 1070 30.34 83.92 -31.79
C GLY A 1070 30.74 84.06 -33.27
N LEU A 1071 29.76 84.00 -34.18
CA LEU A 1071 29.97 84.18 -35.63
C LEU A 1071 30.00 85.66 -36.07
N LEU A 1072 29.52 86.60 -35.24
CA LEU A 1072 29.67 88.05 -35.45
C LEU A 1072 30.97 88.63 -34.86
N ALA A 1073 31.68 87.89 -33.99
CA ALA A 1073 32.99 88.28 -33.46
C ALA A 1073 34.17 87.94 -34.40
N ARG A 1074 33.94 87.26 -35.53
CA ARG A 1074 34.98 86.93 -36.53
C ARG A 1074 35.05 87.91 -37.71
N ARG A 1075 34.38 89.07 -37.61
CA ARG A 1075 34.40 90.11 -38.65
C ARG A 1075 34.63 91.51 -38.07
N ARG A 1076 35.70 91.70 -37.30
CA ARG A 1076 36.48 92.96 -37.18
C ARG A 1076 37.76 92.74 -36.37
N ARG A 1077 38.90 93.11 -36.99
CA ARG A 1077 40.33 93.02 -36.59
C ARG A 1077 41.07 91.79 -37.13
N SER A 1078 42.24 91.84 -37.78
CA SER A 1078 43.29 92.88 -37.94
C SER A 1078 43.48 93.82 -36.75
#